data_AF-A0A3B1D9M8-F1
#
_entry.id   AF-A0A3B1D9M8-F1
#
_cell.length_a   1.000
_cell.length_b   1.000
_cell.length_c   1.000
_cell.angle_alpha   90.00
_cell.angle_beta   90.00
_cell.angle_gamma   90.00
#
_symmetry.space_group_name_H-M   'P 1'
#
loop_
_entity.id
_entity.type
_entity.pdbx_description
1 polymer ?
#
loop_
_entity_poly.entity_id
_entity_poly.type
_entity_poly.pdbx_seq_one_letter_code
_entity_poly.pdbx_strand_id
1 'polypeptide(L)'
;MSLDQIKQKLEKELNSGNLLIGKKVLGLSGIEGQFEQLLNTKKIKLTQVKNIQLKDLQISFSGKTTLFNIPSLEIFFILKEINNKIQLTFTADLVSSWKFKKTKPQPPAALRNSDSSLDNNLLEPLFTQLTIEKPTFIFSTYIYQHDVFNLQIKKGLSFVWVVDDSDPLNISAFAAPLKVKDSKLLFSTDLPGEIQFGTITFKQLRLDLSSRLSLDLPPSDSSLSIKGVLTAGTLVMDVEGRLEADDFNMMLSGEFRNMSINGFAALKHLTGINNLGSFLPQKLKAASDLTLKEIKFGFNPLSGTVTTVGLGISAIKEWSILPGLFEIKNILFLSEVKYPLDVDKRKVNIMIRGIMKIAGGDVGVTALMPDYSVYGELLAQQTIKLRRFIQEFAPGVQNVPQLDIDQLGFRIDPTGNVYSMQMGIASDWTIDLGVTNMVARQLFFNFSSSNGSFEGEIKGVFGLAGSDFLLTSKIPEFSISASLVNDQTISLKELFKELLKDHHAVLGKLPALNISEPKLSVTPKSGEFEFVGACHDTWNFPLGIASLDLTDISLRIKRTKISATKKQITADIKGRFSLDSTTFDMNVEKYGDANDWKFTAQIKENSPIDLTTFLTNFMPAGISLPAEMASLKIKEVELTMDLGTQDLSVKAKTVSQINFAALGSVKATDIEFQIKKKAHNSSKYYWRLKVSGQMNLANGFALQGALECYDDEQGTGFMFTPEMSTPIKIPLPLPQYKGEDICLNLMLGPLAIAGKNNKINFKAGVTVGFVNIPEFFDNIIADDITAAFEANEKAFSLVLDRVFEDAEFQIPPI
;
A
#
# COMPACT_ATOMS: atom_id res chain seq x y z
N MET A 1 -44.45 71.76 -30.85
CA MET A 1 -44.32 72.78 -29.78
C MET A 1 -43.16 73.66 -30.18
N SER A 2 -43.33 74.97 -30.24
CA SER A 2 -42.23 75.89 -30.58
C SER A 2 -41.23 75.98 -29.42
N LEU A 3 -40.00 76.43 -29.69
CA LEU A 3 -39.01 76.67 -28.63
C LEU A 3 -39.54 77.66 -27.59
N ASP A 4 -40.23 78.74 -27.99
CA ASP A 4 -40.81 79.69 -27.05
C ASP A 4 -41.82 79.05 -26.08
N GLN A 5 -42.66 78.14 -26.57
CA GLN A 5 -43.59 77.39 -25.74
C GLN A 5 -42.87 76.45 -24.76
N ILE A 6 -41.74 75.87 -25.18
CA ILE A 6 -40.92 75.02 -24.32
C ILE A 6 -40.22 75.89 -23.25
N LYS A 7 -39.65 77.04 -23.62
CA LYS A 7 -39.03 77.99 -22.70
C LYS A 7 -40.00 78.43 -21.60
N GLN A 8 -41.20 78.86 -21.96
CA GLN A 8 -42.23 79.25 -20.99
C GLN A 8 -42.61 78.12 -20.04
N LYS A 9 -42.66 76.87 -20.53
CA LYS A 9 -42.89 75.69 -19.68
C LYS A 9 -41.72 75.41 -18.74
N LEU A 10 -40.48 75.51 -19.23
CA LEU A 10 -39.28 75.34 -18.41
C LEU A 10 -39.23 76.38 -17.28
N GLU A 11 -39.50 77.65 -17.59
CA GLU A 11 -39.56 78.74 -16.61
C GLU A 11 -40.69 78.54 -15.59
N LYS A 12 -41.86 78.09 -16.04
CA LYS A 12 -43.00 77.80 -15.15
C LYS A 12 -42.70 76.64 -14.19
N GLU A 13 -42.08 75.57 -14.67
CA GLU A 13 -41.70 74.45 -13.80
C GLU A 13 -40.58 74.82 -12.85
N LEU A 14 -39.62 75.66 -13.26
CA LEU A 14 -38.55 76.13 -12.39
C LEU A 14 -39.09 76.87 -11.15
N ASN A 15 -40.13 77.70 -11.32
CA ASN A 15 -40.80 78.39 -10.20
C ASN A 15 -41.44 77.44 -9.17
N SER A 16 -41.65 76.16 -9.52
CA SER A 16 -42.15 75.12 -8.61
C SER A 16 -41.04 74.40 -7.80
N GLY A 17 -39.79 74.85 -7.94
CA GLY A 17 -38.64 74.43 -7.13
C GLY A 17 -37.74 73.36 -7.74
N ASN A 18 -38.17 72.65 -8.79
CA ASN A 18 -37.35 71.70 -9.57
C ASN A 18 -37.80 71.66 -11.02
N LEU A 19 -36.90 71.34 -11.94
CA LEU A 19 -37.22 71.20 -13.37
C LEU A 19 -37.27 69.71 -13.77
N LEU A 20 -38.41 69.23 -14.24
CA LEU A 20 -38.61 67.82 -14.60
C LEU A 20 -38.53 67.64 -16.13
N ILE A 21 -37.34 67.33 -16.63
CA ILE A 21 -37.15 67.12 -18.07
C ILE A 21 -37.74 65.77 -18.49
N GLY A 22 -38.77 65.81 -19.32
CA GLY A 22 -39.46 64.64 -19.88
C GLY A 22 -40.45 65.04 -20.99
N LYS A 23 -41.23 64.08 -21.51
CA LYS A 23 -42.15 64.31 -22.65
C LYS A 23 -43.13 65.46 -22.40
N LYS A 24 -43.67 65.57 -21.18
CA LYS A 24 -44.66 66.59 -20.81
C LYS A 24 -44.14 68.02 -20.97
N VAL A 25 -42.86 68.22 -20.67
CA VAL A 25 -42.18 69.53 -20.68
C VAL A 25 -41.61 69.84 -22.05
N LEU A 26 -40.88 68.89 -22.64
CA LEU A 26 -40.19 69.09 -23.91
C LEU A 26 -41.07 68.87 -25.15
N GLY A 27 -42.20 68.16 -25.01
CA GLY A 27 -43.08 67.82 -26.13
C GLY A 27 -42.49 66.82 -27.13
N LEU A 28 -41.37 66.16 -26.80
CA LEU A 28 -40.66 65.23 -27.67
C LEU A 28 -41.27 63.84 -27.61
N SER A 29 -41.82 63.36 -28.74
CA SER A 29 -42.34 61.99 -28.84
C SER A 29 -41.22 60.96 -28.72
N GLY A 30 -41.38 59.97 -27.83
CA GLY A 30 -40.43 58.87 -27.66
C GLY A 30 -39.26 59.16 -26.71
N ILE A 31 -39.15 60.37 -26.14
CA ILE A 31 -38.06 60.71 -25.21
C ILE A 31 -38.15 59.94 -23.88
N GLU A 32 -39.37 59.75 -23.34
CA GLU A 32 -39.57 58.98 -22.09
C GLU A 32 -39.09 57.53 -22.24
N GLY A 33 -39.39 56.90 -23.38
CA GLY A 33 -38.92 55.54 -23.67
C GLY A 33 -37.39 55.48 -23.85
N GLN A 34 -36.79 56.50 -24.45
CA GLN A 34 -35.32 56.59 -24.57
C GLN A 34 -34.64 56.82 -23.21
N PHE A 35 -35.19 57.69 -22.36
CA PHE A 35 -34.68 57.88 -21.00
C PHE A 35 -34.87 56.63 -20.15
N GLU A 36 -36.02 55.96 -20.23
CA GLU A 36 -36.27 54.74 -19.47
C GLU A 36 -35.32 53.62 -19.90
N GLN A 37 -35.13 53.45 -21.21
CA GLN A 37 -34.23 52.46 -21.78
C GLN A 37 -32.75 52.74 -21.47
N LEU A 38 -32.30 53.99 -21.56
CA LEU A 38 -30.87 54.33 -21.52
C LEU A 38 -30.39 54.84 -20.16
N LEU A 39 -31.28 55.48 -19.39
CA LEU A 39 -30.98 56.17 -18.13
C LEU A 39 -31.70 55.57 -16.93
N ASN A 40 -32.55 54.55 -17.15
CA ASN A 40 -33.40 53.93 -16.13
C ASN A 40 -34.34 54.93 -15.42
N THR A 41 -34.82 55.95 -16.14
CA THR A 41 -35.81 56.90 -15.63
C THR A 41 -36.70 57.45 -16.75
N LYS A 42 -37.97 57.75 -16.49
CA LYS A 42 -38.85 58.41 -17.48
C LYS A 42 -38.61 59.93 -17.57
N LYS A 43 -37.94 60.52 -16.57
CA LYS A 43 -37.72 61.97 -16.45
C LYS A 43 -36.43 62.28 -15.71
N ILE A 44 -35.73 63.34 -16.10
CA ILE A 44 -34.54 63.83 -15.40
C ILE A 44 -34.95 65.00 -14.50
N LYS A 45 -34.69 64.89 -13.20
CA LYS A 45 -35.00 65.95 -12.23
C LYS A 45 -33.78 66.83 -12.03
N LEU A 46 -33.84 68.07 -12.50
CA LEU A 46 -32.79 69.06 -12.28
C LEU A 46 -33.12 69.93 -11.06
N THR A 47 -32.10 70.09 -10.23
CA THR A 47 -32.00 71.00 -9.10
C THR A 47 -31.00 72.10 -9.44
N GLN A 48 -31.04 73.26 -8.78
CA GLN A 48 -30.06 74.35 -9.00
C GLN A 48 -29.91 74.76 -10.48
N VAL A 49 -31.01 74.90 -11.21
CA VAL A 49 -31.00 75.23 -12.64
C VAL A 49 -30.45 76.64 -12.85
N LYS A 50 -29.56 76.82 -13.83
CA LYS A 50 -28.94 78.10 -14.20
C LYS A 50 -28.99 78.31 -15.72
N ASN A 51 -28.81 79.57 -16.13
CA ASN A 51 -28.50 79.95 -17.50
C ASN A 51 -29.51 79.51 -18.56
N ILE A 52 -30.83 79.59 -18.29
CA ILE A 52 -31.85 79.38 -19.33
C ILE A 52 -31.74 80.53 -20.35
N GLN A 53 -31.20 80.25 -21.53
CA GLN A 53 -31.02 81.23 -22.59
C GLN A 53 -31.66 80.72 -23.89
N LEU A 54 -32.32 81.63 -24.62
CA LEU A 54 -32.80 81.38 -25.97
C LEU A 54 -31.97 82.23 -26.92
N LYS A 55 -31.25 81.58 -27.84
CA LYS A 55 -30.42 82.24 -28.85
C LYS A 55 -30.44 81.40 -30.13
N ASP A 56 -30.61 82.02 -31.29
CA ASP A 56 -30.46 81.40 -32.62
C ASP A 56 -31.16 80.03 -32.78
N LEU A 57 -32.46 79.95 -32.42
CA LEU A 57 -33.26 78.70 -32.46
C LEU A 57 -32.73 77.57 -31.56
N GLN A 58 -32.12 77.95 -30.45
CA GLN A 58 -31.62 77.03 -29.43
C GLN A 58 -31.98 77.52 -28.03
N ILE A 59 -32.46 76.61 -27.18
CA ILE A 59 -32.54 76.83 -25.73
C ILE A 59 -31.39 76.07 -25.09
N SER A 60 -30.57 76.75 -24.30
CA SER A 60 -29.58 76.12 -23.43
C SER A 60 -29.91 76.39 -21.96
N PHE A 61 -29.58 75.43 -21.09
CA PHE A 61 -29.69 75.57 -19.64
C PHE A 61 -28.83 74.52 -18.94
N SER A 62 -28.40 74.76 -17.71
CA SER A 62 -27.71 73.77 -16.89
C SER A 62 -28.42 73.52 -15.57
N GLY A 63 -28.15 72.40 -14.93
CA GLY A 63 -28.62 72.08 -13.58
C GLY A 63 -27.96 70.83 -13.03
N LYS A 64 -28.23 70.50 -11.77
CA LYS A 64 -27.72 69.30 -11.11
C LYS A 64 -28.78 68.21 -11.00
N THR A 65 -28.46 66.97 -11.34
CA THR A 65 -29.34 65.81 -11.16
C THR A 65 -28.60 64.67 -10.46
N THR A 66 -29.34 63.65 -10.03
CA THR A 66 -28.76 62.32 -9.77
C THR A 66 -28.98 61.46 -11.01
N LEU A 67 -27.92 60.87 -11.54
CA LEU A 67 -27.96 59.96 -12.69
C LEU A 67 -26.94 58.84 -12.49
N PHE A 68 -27.29 57.59 -12.80
CA PHE A 68 -26.41 56.40 -12.58
C PHE A 68 -25.84 56.29 -11.16
N ASN A 69 -26.64 56.63 -10.14
CA ASN A 69 -26.22 56.70 -8.73
C ASN A 69 -25.12 57.74 -8.43
N ILE A 70 -24.85 58.67 -9.34
CA ILE A 70 -23.94 59.80 -9.13
C ILE A 70 -24.77 60.99 -8.62
N PRO A 71 -24.65 61.39 -7.35
CA PRO A 71 -25.41 62.51 -6.82
C PRO A 71 -24.86 63.84 -7.33
N SER A 72 -25.74 64.82 -7.51
CA SER A 72 -25.37 66.22 -7.82
C SER A 72 -24.54 66.40 -9.10
N LEU A 73 -24.74 65.54 -10.11
CA LEU A 73 -24.09 65.62 -11.42
C LEU A 73 -24.57 66.87 -12.18
N GLU A 74 -23.63 67.72 -12.60
CA GLU A 74 -23.93 68.90 -13.43
C GLU A 74 -24.19 68.46 -14.87
N ILE A 75 -25.33 68.86 -15.41
CA ILE A 75 -25.75 68.55 -16.78
C ILE A 75 -26.08 69.84 -17.51
N PHE A 76 -25.55 69.97 -18.71
CA PHE A 76 -25.88 71.01 -19.67
C PHE A 76 -26.85 70.47 -20.73
N PHE A 77 -27.98 71.13 -20.91
CA PHE A 77 -29.00 70.80 -21.89
C PHE A 77 -28.97 71.78 -23.05
N ILE A 78 -29.14 71.25 -24.26
CA ILE A 78 -29.33 71.99 -25.49
C ILE A 78 -30.57 71.45 -26.19
N LEU A 79 -31.56 72.31 -26.40
CA LEU A 79 -32.70 72.05 -27.26
C LEU A 79 -32.54 72.86 -28.53
N LYS A 80 -32.53 72.22 -29.69
CA LYS A 80 -32.36 72.90 -30.98
C LYS A 80 -33.49 72.52 -31.92
N GLU A 81 -34.01 73.48 -32.69
CA GLU A 81 -34.95 73.18 -33.76
C GLU A 81 -34.19 72.79 -35.03
N ILE A 82 -34.38 71.55 -35.48
CA ILE A 82 -33.73 71.00 -36.68
C ILE A 82 -34.83 70.36 -37.53
N ASN A 83 -34.99 70.81 -38.78
CA ASN A 83 -36.02 70.32 -39.70
C ASN A 83 -37.44 70.34 -39.09
N ASN A 84 -37.82 71.47 -38.46
CA ASN A 84 -39.10 71.68 -37.75
C ASN A 84 -39.39 70.68 -36.62
N LYS A 85 -38.35 70.03 -36.10
CA LYS A 85 -38.42 69.14 -34.94
C LYS A 85 -37.47 69.62 -33.87
N ILE A 86 -37.97 69.72 -32.65
CA ILE A 86 -37.10 69.97 -31.50
C ILE A 86 -36.26 68.72 -31.27
N GLN A 87 -34.96 68.91 -31.11
CA GLN A 87 -34.01 67.89 -30.77
C GLN A 87 -33.36 68.22 -29.44
N LEU A 88 -33.02 67.20 -28.67
CA LEU A 88 -32.37 67.34 -27.38
C LEU A 88 -30.96 66.74 -27.44
N THR A 89 -30.01 67.52 -26.95
CA THR A 89 -28.72 67.05 -26.48
C THR A 89 -28.58 67.38 -25.01
N PHE A 90 -28.02 66.47 -24.20
CA PHE A 90 -27.47 66.87 -22.93
C PHE A 90 -26.07 66.29 -22.74
N THR A 91 -25.23 67.06 -22.06
CA THR A 91 -23.84 66.75 -21.75
C THR A 91 -23.69 66.78 -20.24
N ALA A 92 -23.14 65.73 -19.65
CA ALA A 92 -22.88 65.63 -18.23
C ALA A 92 -21.41 65.32 -18.00
N ASP A 93 -20.67 66.32 -17.53
CA ASP A 93 -19.25 66.19 -17.23
C ASP A 93 -19.10 65.49 -15.88
N LEU A 94 -18.30 64.43 -15.85
CA LEU A 94 -18.03 63.69 -14.63
C LEU A 94 -16.89 64.39 -13.86
N VAL A 95 -17.09 64.56 -12.55
CA VAL A 95 -16.41 65.55 -11.69
C VAL A 95 -14.91 65.28 -11.45
N SER A 96 -14.37 64.19 -11.98
CA SER A 96 -12.95 63.84 -11.86
C SER A 96 -12.49 63.09 -13.10
N SER A 97 -11.25 63.31 -13.52
CA SER A 97 -10.59 62.37 -14.44
C SER A 97 -10.60 60.97 -13.82
N TRP A 98 -10.93 59.96 -14.62
CA TRP A 98 -10.89 58.59 -14.14
C TRP A 98 -9.48 58.07 -14.33
N LYS A 99 -8.80 57.86 -13.21
CA LYS A 99 -7.54 57.12 -13.17
C LYS A 99 -7.86 55.70 -12.74
N PHE A 100 -7.41 54.72 -13.52
CA PHE A 100 -7.46 53.33 -13.09
C PHE A 100 -6.51 53.19 -11.89
N LYS A 101 -7.06 53.09 -10.67
CA LYS A 101 -6.28 53.16 -9.43
C LYS A 101 -5.40 51.92 -9.27
N LYS A 102 -4.11 52.17 -9.09
CA LYS A 102 -3.05 51.23 -8.68
C LYS A 102 -3.21 50.91 -7.19
N THR A 103 -3.76 49.77 -6.80
CA THR A 103 -3.53 49.23 -5.45
C THR A 103 -2.49 48.12 -5.52
N LYS A 104 -1.23 48.44 -5.22
CA LYS A 104 -0.21 47.43 -4.87
C LYS A 104 -0.33 47.10 -3.39
N PRO A 105 -0.22 45.83 -2.96
CA PRO A 105 0.15 45.51 -1.58
C PRO A 105 1.59 45.96 -1.34
N GLN A 106 1.88 46.58 -0.19
CA GLN A 106 3.27 46.91 0.18
C GLN A 106 3.94 45.69 0.85
N PRO A 107 5.13 45.27 0.40
CA PRO A 107 5.93 44.30 1.14
C PRO A 107 6.52 44.92 2.43
N PRO A 108 6.81 44.11 3.47
CA PRO A 108 7.34 44.59 4.75
C PRO A 108 8.65 45.38 4.56
N ALA A 109 8.88 46.36 5.45
CA ALA A 109 10.02 47.29 5.39
C ALA A 109 11.40 46.62 5.31
N ALA A 110 11.51 45.33 5.66
CA ALA A 110 12.75 44.54 5.62
C ALA A 110 13.29 44.26 4.20
N LEU A 111 12.49 44.47 3.14
CA LEU A 111 12.92 44.26 1.74
C LEU A 111 13.37 45.56 1.04
N ARG A 112 13.62 46.65 1.78
CA ARG A 112 13.89 47.98 1.19
C ARG A 112 15.37 48.34 0.96
N ASN A 113 16.32 47.44 1.13
CA ASN A 113 17.74 47.80 1.01
C ASN A 113 18.48 47.09 -0.14
N SER A 114 19.24 47.94 -0.84
CA SER A 114 20.41 47.74 -1.72
C SER A 114 20.16 47.70 -3.23
N ASP A 115 20.55 48.81 -3.86
CA ASP A 115 21.03 48.97 -5.23
C ASP A 115 20.25 48.30 -6.37
N SER A 116 19.33 49.08 -6.93
CA SER A 116 19.34 49.30 -8.37
C SER A 116 18.70 50.64 -8.67
N SER A 117 19.35 51.40 -9.53
CA SER A 117 18.86 52.59 -10.22
C SER A 117 17.70 52.22 -11.17
N LEU A 118 16.62 51.66 -10.63
CA LEU A 118 15.34 51.60 -11.30
C LEU A 118 14.73 52.99 -11.16
N ASP A 119 14.94 53.77 -12.21
CA ASP A 119 14.27 55.03 -12.47
C ASP A 119 12.77 54.89 -12.13
N ASN A 120 12.34 55.50 -11.02
CA ASN A 120 10.96 55.47 -10.54
C ASN A 120 9.99 56.18 -11.52
N ASN A 121 10.49 56.70 -12.64
CA ASN A 121 9.74 57.34 -13.73
C ASN A 121 9.24 56.37 -14.81
N LEU A 122 9.66 55.10 -14.83
CA LEU A 122 9.24 54.13 -15.86
C LEU A 122 7.97 53.34 -15.51
N LEU A 123 7.39 53.56 -14.32
CA LEU A 123 6.26 52.78 -13.77
C LEU A 123 4.91 53.52 -13.81
N GLU A 124 4.85 54.68 -14.46
CA GLU A 124 3.62 55.47 -14.69
C GLU A 124 2.98 55.39 -16.09
N PRO A 125 3.62 55.04 -17.21
CA PRO A 125 3.02 55.36 -18.51
C PRO A 125 1.65 54.73 -18.79
N LEU A 126 1.49 53.42 -18.98
CA LEU A 126 0.28 52.95 -19.69
C LEU A 126 -1.07 53.00 -18.94
N PHE A 127 -1.12 52.85 -17.61
CA PHE A 127 -2.38 52.95 -16.85
C PHE A 127 -2.52 54.23 -16.01
N THR A 128 -1.44 55.00 -15.86
CA THR A 128 -1.48 56.37 -15.31
C THR A 128 -1.61 57.42 -16.45
N GLN A 129 -1.28 57.07 -17.70
CA GLN A 129 -1.57 57.86 -18.93
C GLN A 129 -2.89 57.52 -19.61
N LEU A 130 -3.49 56.34 -19.35
CA LEU A 130 -4.94 56.17 -19.53
C LEU A 130 -5.69 56.94 -18.42
N THR A 131 -5.38 58.22 -18.32
CA THR A 131 -6.21 59.20 -17.66
C THR A 131 -7.33 59.48 -18.64
N ILE A 132 -8.52 59.01 -18.31
CA ILE A 132 -9.75 59.43 -18.97
C ILE A 132 -9.94 60.89 -18.55
N GLU A 133 -9.50 61.80 -19.41
CA GLU A 133 -9.70 63.22 -19.25
C GLU A 133 -11.09 63.61 -19.73
N LYS A 134 -11.75 64.48 -18.95
CA LYS A 134 -13.10 64.98 -19.23
C LYS A 134 -14.10 63.87 -19.57
N PRO A 135 -14.25 62.82 -18.73
CA PRO A 135 -15.27 61.80 -18.95
C PRO A 135 -16.63 62.46 -19.01
N THR A 136 -17.33 62.27 -20.12
CA THR A 136 -18.54 63.03 -20.44
C THR A 136 -19.62 62.09 -20.93
N PHE A 137 -20.80 62.13 -20.30
CA PHE A 137 -21.99 61.51 -20.87
C PHE A 137 -22.65 62.47 -21.85
N ILE A 138 -22.85 62.03 -23.09
CA ILE A 138 -23.55 62.80 -24.10
C ILE A 138 -24.77 62.02 -24.54
N PHE A 139 -25.95 62.50 -24.19
CA PHE A 139 -27.19 62.00 -24.76
C PHE A 139 -27.60 62.89 -25.93
N SER A 140 -28.05 62.28 -27.03
CA SER A 140 -28.58 63.00 -28.18
C SER A 140 -29.77 62.30 -28.80
N THR A 141 -30.79 63.04 -29.20
CA THR A 141 -31.93 62.49 -29.96
C THR A 141 -31.68 62.40 -31.47
N TYR A 142 -30.53 62.90 -31.95
CA TYR A 142 -30.13 62.98 -33.35
C TYR A 142 -28.62 62.79 -33.53
N ILE A 143 -28.15 62.68 -34.77
CA ILE A 143 -26.73 62.58 -35.09
C ILE A 143 -26.17 64.00 -35.31
N TYR A 144 -25.04 64.33 -34.70
CA TYR A 144 -24.37 65.62 -34.91
C TYR A 144 -22.87 65.55 -34.69
N GLN A 145 -22.14 66.54 -35.20
CA GLN A 145 -20.71 66.73 -34.92
C GLN A 145 -20.55 67.55 -33.63
N HIS A 146 -19.88 67.00 -32.63
CA HIS A 146 -19.63 67.70 -31.37
C HIS A 146 -18.34 68.52 -31.46
N ASP A 147 -18.48 69.84 -31.56
CA ASP A 147 -17.36 70.75 -31.83
C ASP A 147 -16.19 70.61 -30.84
N VAL A 148 -16.47 70.46 -29.54
CA VAL A 148 -15.44 70.37 -28.49
C VAL A 148 -14.57 69.11 -28.61
N PHE A 149 -15.15 67.99 -29.03
CA PHE A 149 -14.43 66.71 -29.13
C PHE A 149 -14.07 66.36 -30.58
N ASN A 150 -14.56 67.13 -31.55
CA ASN A 150 -14.50 66.84 -32.98
C ASN A 150 -14.95 65.40 -33.33
N LEU A 151 -16.00 64.90 -32.66
CA LEU A 151 -16.55 63.56 -32.86
C LEU A 151 -17.99 63.60 -33.34
N GLN A 152 -18.36 62.64 -34.20
CA GLN A 152 -19.76 62.44 -34.57
C GLN A 152 -20.48 61.67 -33.45
N ILE A 153 -21.43 62.33 -32.77
CA ILE A 153 -22.26 61.73 -31.74
C ILE A 153 -23.49 61.09 -32.38
N LYS A 154 -23.69 59.80 -32.13
CA LYS A 154 -24.86 59.05 -32.60
C LYS A 154 -26.06 59.29 -31.68
N LYS A 155 -27.27 59.00 -32.18
CA LYS A 155 -28.49 59.02 -31.37
C LYS A 155 -28.40 58.02 -30.21
N GLY A 156 -28.80 58.44 -29.01
CA GLY A 156 -28.75 57.66 -27.78
C GLY A 156 -27.77 58.26 -26.77
N LEU A 157 -27.36 57.44 -25.80
CA LEU A 157 -26.36 57.81 -24.81
C LEU A 157 -24.98 57.35 -25.28
N SER A 158 -24.06 58.30 -25.37
CA SER A 158 -22.66 58.07 -25.66
C SER A 158 -21.84 58.40 -24.43
N PHE A 159 -20.79 57.61 -24.18
CA PHE A 159 -19.75 57.99 -23.25
C PHE A 159 -18.57 58.49 -24.08
N VAL A 160 -18.12 59.71 -23.77
CA VAL A 160 -17.03 60.39 -24.45
C VAL A 160 -15.90 60.61 -23.47
N TRP A 161 -14.67 60.33 -23.89
CA TRP A 161 -13.48 60.64 -23.11
C TRP A 161 -12.30 60.96 -24.03
N VAL A 162 -11.34 61.67 -23.43
CA VAL A 162 -10.05 62.00 -24.02
C VAL A 162 -8.99 61.16 -23.32
N VAL A 163 -8.01 60.65 -24.07
CA VAL A 163 -6.79 60.05 -23.52
C VAL A 163 -5.71 61.14 -23.59
N ASP A 164 -4.89 61.28 -22.55
CA ASP A 164 -3.86 62.32 -22.44
C ASP A 164 -2.88 62.31 -23.64
N ASP A 165 -2.40 63.49 -24.04
CA ASP A 165 -1.60 63.79 -25.26
C ASP A 165 -0.17 63.20 -25.21
N SER A 166 0.16 62.49 -24.14
CA SER A 166 1.39 61.69 -24.00
C SER A 166 1.27 60.27 -24.59
N ASP A 167 0.11 59.92 -25.17
CA ASP A 167 -0.21 58.62 -25.74
C ASP A 167 0.53 58.34 -27.08
N PRO A 168 1.30 57.25 -27.21
CA PRO A 168 1.93 56.84 -28.47
C PRO A 168 0.93 56.53 -29.60
N LEU A 169 -0.37 56.40 -29.32
CA LEU A 169 -1.41 56.12 -30.32
C LEU A 169 -1.91 57.37 -31.06
N ASN A 170 -1.63 58.59 -30.58
CA ASN A 170 -2.04 59.85 -31.23
C ASN A 170 -3.57 60.00 -31.42
N ILE A 171 -4.38 59.55 -30.45
CA ILE A 171 -5.85 59.55 -30.53
C ILE A 171 -6.43 60.54 -29.51
N SER A 172 -7.08 61.60 -29.98
CA SER A 172 -7.48 62.73 -29.14
C SER A 172 -8.87 62.64 -28.51
N ALA A 173 -9.78 61.79 -28.97
CA ALA A 173 -11.09 61.56 -28.32
C ALA A 173 -11.78 60.29 -28.82
N PHE A 174 -12.55 59.62 -27.95
CA PHE A 174 -13.40 58.48 -28.30
C PHE A 174 -14.86 58.73 -27.91
N ALA A 175 -15.81 58.27 -28.74
CA ALA A 175 -17.23 58.22 -28.40
C ALA A 175 -17.77 56.83 -28.71
N ALA A 176 -18.28 56.15 -27.69
CA ALA A 176 -18.93 54.85 -27.88
C ALA A 176 -20.36 54.84 -27.33
N PRO A 177 -21.29 54.12 -28.00
CA PRO A 177 -22.62 53.92 -27.47
C PRO A 177 -22.53 53.19 -26.12
N LEU A 178 -23.12 53.79 -25.09
CA LEU A 178 -23.18 53.19 -23.77
C LEU A 178 -24.45 52.34 -23.66
N LYS A 179 -24.31 51.09 -23.24
CA LYS A 179 -25.45 50.25 -22.86
C LYS A 179 -25.43 50.04 -21.36
N VAL A 180 -26.58 50.24 -20.74
CA VAL A 180 -26.78 49.91 -19.32
C VAL A 180 -27.59 48.62 -19.24
N LYS A 181 -27.04 47.60 -18.60
CA LYS A 181 -27.73 46.33 -18.37
C LYS A 181 -27.39 45.84 -16.97
N ASP A 182 -28.40 45.50 -16.16
CA ASP A 182 -28.22 44.94 -14.81
C ASP A 182 -27.29 45.78 -13.90
N SER A 183 -27.39 47.11 -14.00
CA SER A 183 -26.52 48.09 -13.30
C SER A 183 -25.03 48.04 -13.68
N LYS A 184 -24.67 47.35 -14.78
CA LYS A 184 -23.34 47.40 -15.40
C LYS A 184 -23.38 48.34 -16.61
N LEU A 185 -22.36 49.19 -16.70
CA LEU A 185 -22.00 49.91 -17.91
C LEU A 185 -21.28 48.94 -18.84
N LEU A 186 -21.83 48.77 -20.04
CA LEU A 186 -21.22 48.00 -21.11
C LEU A 186 -20.74 48.98 -22.18
N PHE A 187 -19.46 48.88 -22.48
CA PHE A 187 -18.75 49.68 -23.45
C PHE A 187 -18.06 48.76 -24.45
N SER A 188 -18.13 49.12 -25.74
CA SER A 188 -17.41 48.45 -26.81
C SER A 188 -16.99 49.49 -27.83
N THR A 189 -15.68 49.60 -28.11
CA THR A 189 -15.18 50.45 -29.20
C THR A 189 -14.12 49.72 -29.99
N ASP A 190 -14.06 50.02 -31.28
CA ASP A 190 -12.91 49.69 -32.10
C ASP A 190 -11.81 50.75 -31.81
N LEU A 191 -10.57 50.30 -31.65
CA LEU A 191 -9.40 51.14 -31.46
C LEU A 191 -8.72 51.38 -32.82
N PRO A 192 -8.41 52.64 -33.18
CA PRO A 192 -7.59 52.96 -34.34
C PRO A 192 -6.18 52.37 -34.22
N GLY A 193 -5.62 51.90 -35.34
CA GLY A 193 -4.22 51.51 -35.44
C GLY A 193 -3.94 50.01 -35.34
N GLU A 194 -2.66 49.68 -35.41
CA GLU A 194 -2.12 48.33 -35.26
C GLU A 194 -1.04 48.36 -34.17
N ILE A 195 -0.99 47.35 -33.31
CA ILE A 195 0.05 47.24 -32.28
C ILE A 195 1.06 46.18 -32.69
N GLN A 196 2.32 46.56 -32.87
CA GLN A 196 3.39 45.66 -33.28
C GLN A 196 4.33 45.31 -32.12
N PHE A 197 4.53 44.01 -31.91
CA PHE A 197 5.49 43.45 -30.95
C PHE A 197 6.47 42.54 -31.69
N GLY A 198 7.61 43.12 -32.09
CA GLY A 198 8.58 42.41 -32.93
C GLY A 198 7.94 42.00 -34.26
N THR A 199 7.81 40.68 -34.48
CA THR A 199 7.21 40.10 -35.70
C THR A 199 5.70 39.86 -35.61
N ILE A 200 5.07 40.17 -34.47
CA ILE A 200 3.64 39.98 -34.22
C ILE A 200 2.95 41.33 -34.35
N THR A 201 1.85 41.41 -35.09
CA THR A 201 1.04 42.63 -35.26
C THR A 201 -0.42 42.35 -34.93
N PHE A 202 -0.99 43.11 -34.02
CA PHE A 202 -2.41 43.09 -33.68
C PHE A 202 -3.15 44.18 -34.45
N LYS A 203 -4.22 43.80 -35.15
CA LYS A 203 -5.03 44.66 -36.01
C LYS A 203 -6.49 44.59 -35.54
N GLN A 204 -7.31 45.54 -35.99
CA GLN A 204 -8.77 45.52 -35.74
C GLN A 204 -9.11 45.36 -34.26
N LEU A 205 -8.37 46.07 -33.40
CA LEU A 205 -8.51 45.96 -31.96
C LEU A 205 -9.87 46.48 -31.53
N ARG A 206 -10.55 45.74 -30.66
CA ARG A 206 -11.80 46.12 -30.01
C ARG A 206 -11.65 46.01 -28.51
N LEU A 207 -11.96 47.09 -27.82
CA LEU A 207 -11.97 47.15 -26.37
C LEU A 207 -13.41 46.99 -25.89
N ASP A 208 -13.66 45.94 -25.12
CA ASP A 208 -14.94 45.67 -24.45
C ASP A 208 -14.74 45.86 -22.94
N LEU A 209 -15.39 46.85 -22.34
CA LEU A 209 -15.40 47.09 -20.89
C LEU A 209 -16.79 46.80 -20.33
N SER A 210 -16.83 46.06 -19.23
CA SER A 210 -18.01 45.90 -18.40
C SER A 210 -17.64 46.38 -17.01
N SER A 211 -18.38 47.35 -16.45
CA SER A 211 -18.06 47.89 -15.11
C SER A 211 -19.33 48.26 -14.34
N ARG A 212 -19.35 48.02 -13.03
CA ARG A 212 -20.36 48.61 -12.13
C ARG A 212 -19.90 50.00 -11.72
N LEU A 213 -20.73 51.02 -11.93
CA LEU A 213 -20.53 52.35 -11.36
C LEU A 213 -20.88 52.30 -9.87
N SER A 214 -19.86 52.23 -9.00
CA SER A 214 -20.01 52.44 -7.56
C SER A 214 -18.87 53.34 -7.08
N LEU A 215 -19.19 54.35 -6.27
CA LEU A 215 -18.21 55.29 -5.69
C LEU A 215 -17.38 54.65 -4.55
N ASP A 216 -17.85 53.54 -3.96
CA ASP A 216 -17.36 53.04 -2.67
C ASP A 216 -16.83 51.58 -2.67
N LEU A 217 -16.79 50.87 -3.80
CA LEU A 217 -16.32 49.47 -3.83
C LEU A 217 -15.18 49.27 -4.85
N PRO A 218 -14.15 48.46 -4.51
CA PRO A 218 -13.11 48.10 -5.47
C PRO A 218 -13.72 47.33 -6.66
N PRO A 219 -13.12 47.41 -7.86
CA PRO A 219 -13.68 46.91 -9.12
C PRO A 219 -13.55 45.38 -9.25
N SER A 220 -14.02 44.60 -8.27
CA SER A 220 -14.01 43.12 -8.34
C SER A 220 -15.01 42.54 -9.36
N ASP A 221 -15.85 43.41 -9.95
CA ASP A 221 -16.96 43.04 -10.83
C ASP A 221 -16.83 43.66 -12.25
N SER A 222 -15.70 44.31 -12.51
CA SER A 222 -15.37 44.98 -13.76
C SER A 222 -14.44 44.10 -14.59
N SER A 223 -14.76 43.90 -15.86
CA SER A 223 -13.94 43.13 -16.81
C SER A 223 -13.55 43.99 -17.99
N LEU A 224 -12.27 43.99 -18.34
CA LEU A 224 -11.75 44.53 -19.58
C LEU A 224 -11.36 43.36 -20.49
N SER A 225 -11.95 43.29 -21.67
CA SER A 225 -11.54 42.34 -22.71
C SER A 225 -11.11 43.07 -23.97
N ILE A 226 -10.02 42.61 -24.58
CA ILE A 226 -9.50 43.09 -25.84
C ILE A 226 -9.69 41.99 -26.87
N LYS A 227 -10.38 42.30 -27.96
CA LYS A 227 -10.50 41.44 -29.14
C LYS A 227 -9.70 42.03 -30.29
N GLY A 228 -9.30 41.21 -31.23
CA GLY A 228 -8.70 41.71 -32.47
C GLY A 228 -8.17 40.59 -33.34
N VAL A 229 -7.44 40.96 -34.38
CA VAL A 229 -6.80 40.04 -35.30
C VAL A 229 -5.29 40.07 -35.06
N LEU A 230 -4.73 38.97 -34.58
CA LEU A 230 -3.28 38.79 -34.51
C LEU A 230 -2.75 38.31 -35.85
N THR A 231 -1.66 38.92 -36.30
CA THR A 231 -0.89 38.51 -37.48
C THR A 231 0.56 38.25 -37.11
N ALA A 232 1.13 37.13 -37.56
CA ALA A 232 2.53 36.79 -37.31
C ALA A 232 3.09 36.01 -38.50
N GLY A 233 3.83 36.69 -39.38
CA GLY A 233 4.19 36.14 -40.69
C GLY A 233 2.93 35.92 -41.54
N THR A 234 2.68 34.69 -41.98
CA THR A 234 1.48 34.30 -42.74
C THR A 234 0.29 33.89 -41.85
N LEU A 235 0.49 33.77 -40.54
CA LEU A 235 -0.57 33.43 -39.60
C LEU A 235 -1.47 34.67 -39.38
N VAL A 236 -2.78 34.49 -39.49
CA VAL A 236 -3.80 35.50 -39.19
C VAL A 236 -4.88 34.83 -38.33
N MET A 237 -5.26 35.42 -37.20
CA MET A 237 -6.22 34.82 -36.28
C MET A 237 -6.99 35.85 -35.45
N ASP A 238 -8.24 35.55 -35.14
CA ASP A 238 -8.99 36.29 -34.12
C ASP A 238 -8.49 35.88 -32.73
N VAL A 239 -8.27 36.87 -31.87
CA VAL A 239 -7.83 36.71 -30.48
C VAL A 239 -8.78 37.46 -29.55
N GLU A 240 -9.02 36.89 -28.38
CA GLU A 240 -9.65 37.57 -27.24
C GLU A 240 -8.71 37.44 -26.04
N GLY A 241 -8.45 38.55 -25.37
CA GLY A 241 -7.74 38.59 -24.11
C GLY A 241 -8.58 39.29 -23.06
N ARG A 242 -8.39 38.88 -21.81
CA ARG A 242 -9.01 39.52 -20.65
C ARG A 242 -7.92 40.03 -19.75
N LEU A 243 -8.11 41.24 -19.23
CA LEU A 243 -7.23 41.81 -18.22
C LEU A 243 -7.66 41.28 -16.86
N GLU A 244 -6.81 40.47 -16.22
CA GLU A 244 -6.98 40.04 -14.83
C GLU A 244 -6.29 41.06 -13.91
N ALA A 245 -6.94 41.41 -12.80
CA ALA A 245 -6.59 42.57 -11.98
C ALA A 245 -5.23 42.45 -11.24
N ASP A 246 -4.68 41.24 -11.13
CA ASP A 246 -3.69 40.94 -10.09
C ASP A 246 -2.22 40.94 -10.56
N ASP A 247 -1.93 40.91 -11.87
CA ASP A 247 -0.53 40.74 -12.34
C ASP A 247 -0.09 41.59 -13.55
N PHE A 248 -0.93 42.51 -14.05
CA PHE A 248 -0.72 43.34 -15.26
C PHE A 248 -0.37 42.57 -16.55
N ASN A 249 -0.20 41.24 -16.51
CA ASN A 249 -0.02 40.42 -17.69
C ASN A 249 -1.38 40.20 -18.35
N MET A 250 -1.54 40.67 -19.57
CA MET A 250 -2.68 40.36 -20.39
C MET A 250 -2.45 39.01 -21.06
N MET A 251 -3.37 38.07 -20.87
CA MET A 251 -3.38 36.81 -21.59
C MET A 251 -4.37 36.92 -22.75
N LEU A 252 -3.86 36.87 -23.97
CA LEU A 252 -4.64 36.79 -25.20
C LEU A 252 -4.68 35.34 -25.64
N SER A 253 -5.85 34.83 -26.00
CA SER A 253 -5.99 33.45 -26.48
C SER A 253 -6.81 33.40 -27.77
N GLY A 254 -6.52 32.40 -28.59
CA GLY A 254 -7.36 32.05 -29.72
C GLY A 254 -7.32 30.55 -29.98
N GLU A 255 -8.46 30.02 -30.40
CA GLU A 255 -8.64 28.60 -30.70
C GLU A 255 -8.81 28.37 -32.20
N PHE A 256 -8.23 27.27 -32.69
CA PHE A 256 -8.28 26.86 -34.07
C PHE A 256 -8.97 25.51 -34.16
N ARG A 257 -9.92 25.39 -35.09
CA ARG A 257 -10.56 24.08 -35.34
C ARG A 257 -9.61 23.18 -36.14
N ASN A 258 -9.09 23.66 -37.28
CA ASN A 258 -8.32 22.85 -38.24
C ASN A 258 -7.18 23.64 -38.93
N MET A 259 -6.29 24.28 -38.17
CA MET A 259 -5.14 24.95 -38.79
C MET A 259 -3.95 24.00 -38.93
N SER A 260 -3.72 23.48 -40.13
CA SER A 260 -2.54 22.65 -40.42
C SER A 260 -1.26 23.51 -40.41
N ILE A 261 -0.19 23.00 -39.80
CA ILE A 261 1.14 23.61 -39.82
C ILE A 261 2.16 22.60 -40.35
N ASN A 262 3.05 23.04 -41.24
CA ASN A 262 4.07 22.17 -41.84
C ASN A 262 5.30 22.05 -40.92
N GLY A 263 5.13 21.32 -39.82
CA GLY A 263 6.17 21.07 -38.83
C GLY A 263 6.43 22.22 -37.86
N PHE A 264 7.22 21.94 -36.81
CA PHE A 264 7.47 22.87 -35.70
C PHE A 264 8.31 24.09 -36.08
N ALA A 265 9.07 24.05 -37.18
CA ALA A 265 9.86 25.19 -37.66
C ALA A 265 8.97 26.35 -38.13
N ALA A 266 7.72 26.07 -38.57
CA ALA A 266 6.76 27.09 -38.95
C ALA A 266 6.37 28.04 -37.80
N LEU A 267 6.62 27.63 -36.55
CA LEU A 267 6.25 28.38 -35.33
C LEU A 267 7.35 29.33 -34.84
N LYS A 268 8.46 29.47 -35.59
CA LYS A 268 9.61 30.31 -35.22
C LYS A 268 9.22 31.75 -34.93
N HIS A 269 8.35 32.33 -35.76
CA HIS A 269 7.93 33.74 -35.62
C HIS A 269 7.03 33.99 -34.40
N LEU A 270 6.45 32.93 -33.82
CA LEU A 270 5.64 33.02 -32.61
C LEU A 270 6.49 32.86 -31.35
N THR A 271 7.38 31.88 -31.36
CA THR A 271 8.10 31.43 -30.16
C THR A 271 9.48 32.06 -30.02
N GLY A 272 10.01 32.69 -31.07
CA GLY A 272 11.40 33.13 -31.15
C GLY A 272 12.41 31.97 -31.27
N ILE A 273 11.94 30.72 -31.38
CA ILE A 273 12.76 29.50 -31.41
C ILE A 273 12.82 28.98 -32.85
N ASN A 274 14.02 28.74 -33.38
CA ASN A 274 14.20 28.30 -34.76
C ASN A 274 13.39 27.04 -35.12
N ASN A 275 13.32 26.09 -34.19
CA ASN A 275 12.51 24.89 -34.33
C ASN A 275 12.09 24.39 -32.95
N LEU A 276 10.82 24.57 -32.57
CA LEU A 276 10.30 24.11 -31.28
C LEU A 276 10.45 22.58 -31.10
N GLY A 277 10.46 21.83 -32.20
CA GLY A 277 10.69 20.39 -32.21
C GLY A 277 12.07 19.98 -31.72
N SER A 278 13.06 20.88 -31.60
CA SER A 278 14.40 20.54 -31.11
C SER A 278 14.39 20.02 -29.67
N PHE A 279 13.39 20.41 -28.88
CA PHE A 279 13.17 20.01 -27.48
C PHE A 279 12.42 18.67 -27.34
N LEU A 280 11.93 18.10 -28.44
CA LEU A 280 11.19 16.84 -28.45
C LEU A 280 12.13 15.63 -28.67
N PRO A 281 11.72 14.41 -28.32
CA PRO A 281 12.45 13.19 -28.67
C PRO A 281 12.59 13.02 -30.19
N GLN A 282 13.66 12.34 -30.65
CA GLN A 282 14.03 12.23 -32.06
C GLN A 282 12.88 11.82 -32.99
N LYS A 283 12.04 10.86 -32.58
CA LYS A 283 10.88 10.38 -33.36
C LYS A 283 9.79 11.44 -33.59
N LEU A 284 9.71 12.44 -32.70
CA LEU A 284 8.72 13.52 -32.73
C LEU A 284 9.25 14.80 -33.37
N LYS A 285 10.57 15.00 -33.44
CA LYS A 285 11.19 16.20 -34.04
C LYS A 285 10.75 16.46 -35.48
N ALA A 286 10.49 15.40 -36.24
CA ALA A 286 10.18 15.43 -37.67
C ALA A 286 8.68 15.20 -37.98
N ALA A 287 7.78 15.50 -37.04
CA ALA A 287 6.35 15.43 -37.31
C ALA A 287 5.92 16.51 -38.32
N SER A 288 5.28 16.10 -39.42
CA SER A 288 4.77 16.98 -40.49
C SER A 288 3.26 17.22 -40.42
N ASP A 289 2.50 16.27 -39.88
CA ASP A 289 1.03 16.31 -39.82
C ASP A 289 0.55 16.93 -38.51
N LEU A 290 0.91 18.20 -38.32
CA LEU A 290 0.59 18.96 -37.11
C LEU A 290 -0.60 19.88 -37.36
N THR A 291 -1.51 19.94 -36.40
CA THR A 291 -2.62 20.91 -36.39
C THR A 291 -2.49 21.79 -35.16
N LEU A 292 -2.34 23.09 -35.38
CA LEU A 292 -2.45 24.07 -34.32
C LEU A 292 -3.91 24.16 -33.86
N LYS A 293 -4.13 24.03 -32.56
CA LYS A 293 -5.44 24.02 -31.89
C LYS A 293 -5.65 25.23 -31.00
N GLU A 294 -4.59 25.76 -30.41
CA GLU A 294 -4.67 26.86 -29.46
C GLU A 294 -3.40 27.71 -29.53
N ILE A 295 -3.55 29.02 -29.38
CA ILE A 295 -2.43 29.92 -29.04
C ILE A 295 -2.82 30.78 -27.84
N LYS A 296 -1.86 31.01 -26.95
CA LYS A 296 -1.90 31.97 -25.86
C LYS A 296 -0.72 32.93 -25.95
N PHE A 297 -0.94 34.21 -25.73
CA PHE A 297 0.10 35.23 -25.60
C PHE A 297 -0.06 35.93 -24.27
N GLY A 298 0.90 35.74 -23.38
CA GLY A 298 1.12 36.59 -22.24
C GLY A 298 1.88 37.83 -22.69
N PHE A 299 1.31 38.99 -22.45
CA PHE A 299 1.91 40.27 -22.76
C PHE A 299 1.89 41.16 -21.54
N ASN A 300 3.03 41.77 -21.22
CA ASN A 300 3.10 42.80 -20.22
C ASN A 300 3.05 44.18 -20.91
N PRO A 301 1.93 44.92 -20.80
CA PRO A 301 1.79 46.24 -21.37
C PRO A 301 2.78 47.23 -20.76
N LEU A 302 3.11 47.12 -19.47
CA LEU A 302 4.00 48.06 -18.79
C LEU A 302 5.42 48.03 -19.36
N SER A 303 5.94 46.84 -19.66
CA SER A 303 7.27 46.68 -20.24
C SER A 303 7.27 46.58 -21.77
N GLY A 304 6.09 46.51 -22.42
CA GLY A 304 5.99 46.27 -23.86
C GLY A 304 6.56 44.92 -24.28
N THR A 305 6.63 43.94 -23.36
CA THR A 305 7.28 42.65 -23.61
C THR A 305 6.27 41.50 -23.67
N VAL A 306 6.49 40.59 -24.61
CA VAL A 306 5.82 39.29 -24.59
C VAL A 306 6.44 38.45 -23.47
N THR A 307 5.64 38.13 -22.46
CA THR A 307 6.07 37.38 -21.28
C THR A 307 5.92 35.88 -21.48
N THR A 308 4.95 35.43 -22.29
CA THR A 308 4.70 34.00 -22.54
C THR A 308 4.06 33.78 -23.90
N VAL A 309 4.42 32.69 -24.57
CA VAL A 309 3.70 32.14 -25.73
C VAL A 309 3.33 30.69 -25.42
N GLY A 310 2.04 30.43 -25.31
CA GLY A 310 1.47 29.09 -25.17
C GLY A 310 0.96 28.56 -26.51
N LEU A 311 1.23 27.31 -26.86
CA LEU A 311 0.69 26.69 -28.08
C LEU A 311 0.11 25.32 -27.75
N GLY A 312 -1.09 25.04 -28.25
CA GLY A 312 -1.69 23.70 -28.28
C GLY A 312 -1.61 23.15 -29.71
N ILE A 313 -0.88 22.06 -29.91
CA ILE A 313 -0.64 21.46 -31.24
C ILE A 313 -1.00 19.98 -31.16
N SER A 314 -1.96 19.51 -31.95
CA SER A 314 -2.26 18.09 -32.06
C SER A 314 -1.47 17.45 -33.20
N ALA A 315 -1.08 16.18 -33.04
CA ALA A 315 -0.50 15.37 -34.11
C ALA A 315 -1.28 14.07 -34.31
N ILE A 316 -1.38 13.63 -35.57
CA ILE A 316 -2.05 12.36 -35.93
C ILE A 316 -1.13 11.15 -35.69
N LYS A 317 0.19 11.39 -35.63
CA LYS A 317 1.19 10.33 -35.52
C LYS A 317 1.23 9.71 -34.12
N GLU A 318 1.38 8.39 -34.07
CA GLU A 318 1.63 7.64 -32.84
C GLU A 318 3.09 7.80 -32.39
N TRP A 319 3.32 7.79 -31.08
CA TRP A 319 4.65 7.90 -30.48
C TRP A 319 4.97 6.71 -29.60
N SER A 320 5.97 5.96 -30.01
CA SER A 320 6.53 4.88 -29.21
C SER A 320 7.69 5.38 -28.36
N ILE A 321 7.50 5.39 -27.03
CA ILE A 321 8.52 5.66 -26.03
C ILE A 321 9.47 4.46 -25.95
N LEU A 322 8.91 3.28 -25.63
CA LEU A 322 9.58 1.98 -25.72
C LEU A 322 8.83 1.14 -26.76
N PRO A 323 9.47 0.75 -27.88
CA PRO A 323 8.85 -0.07 -28.92
C PRO A 323 8.21 -1.34 -28.37
N GLY A 324 6.94 -1.57 -28.72
CA GLY A 324 6.16 -2.75 -28.30
C GLY A 324 5.55 -2.68 -26.90
N LEU A 325 5.90 -1.70 -26.07
CA LEU A 325 5.37 -1.58 -24.70
C LEU A 325 4.60 -0.27 -24.46
N PHE A 326 5.15 0.87 -24.89
CA PHE A 326 4.57 2.19 -24.59
C PHE A 326 4.34 2.96 -25.88
N GLU A 327 3.14 2.84 -26.42
CA GLU A 327 2.68 3.49 -27.65
C GLU A 327 1.56 4.49 -27.37
N ILE A 328 1.88 5.78 -27.49
CA ILE A 328 0.96 6.89 -27.23
C ILE A 328 0.26 7.30 -28.52
N LYS A 329 -1.06 7.45 -28.44
CA LYS A 329 -1.96 7.93 -29.50
C LYS A 329 -2.62 9.25 -29.07
N ASN A 330 -3.28 9.91 -30.03
CA ASN A 330 -4.01 11.18 -29.82
C ASN A 330 -3.12 12.25 -29.16
N ILE A 331 -1.95 12.49 -29.75
CA ILE A 331 -0.92 13.33 -29.14
C ILE A 331 -1.31 14.81 -29.21
N LEU A 332 -1.28 15.47 -28.05
CA LEU A 332 -1.42 16.91 -27.90
C LEU A 332 -0.15 17.49 -27.25
N PHE A 333 0.55 18.34 -27.97
CA PHE A 333 1.65 19.15 -27.46
C PHE A 333 1.10 20.45 -26.89
N LEU A 334 1.37 20.70 -25.62
CA LEU A 334 1.13 21.97 -24.94
C LEU A 334 2.49 22.59 -24.65
N SER A 335 2.92 23.54 -25.47
CA SER A 335 4.18 24.26 -25.26
C SER A 335 3.95 25.58 -24.56
N GLU A 336 4.82 25.92 -23.63
CA GLU A 336 4.90 27.24 -23.00
C GLU A 336 6.32 27.77 -23.16
N VAL A 337 6.45 28.92 -23.82
CA VAL A 337 7.72 29.64 -23.99
C VAL A 337 7.64 30.92 -23.18
N LYS A 338 8.36 31.00 -22.06
CA LYS A 338 8.48 32.21 -21.26
C LYS A 338 9.59 33.10 -21.81
N TYR A 339 9.34 34.41 -21.83
CA TYR A 339 10.23 35.43 -22.39
C TYR A 339 10.72 35.07 -23.81
N PRO A 340 9.81 34.77 -24.76
CA PRO A 340 10.18 34.27 -26.09
C PRO A 340 11.13 35.18 -26.87
N LEU A 341 11.16 36.48 -26.57
CA LEU A 341 12.00 37.46 -27.27
C LEU A 341 13.35 37.74 -26.57
N ASP A 342 13.56 37.25 -25.35
CA ASP A 342 14.81 37.42 -24.59
C ASP A 342 15.55 36.08 -24.56
N VAL A 343 16.59 35.93 -25.38
CA VAL A 343 17.31 34.66 -25.57
C VAL A 343 17.92 34.16 -24.26
N ASP A 344 18.40 35.06 -23.41
CA ASP A 344 19.12 34.71 -22.17
C ASP A 344 18.14 34.30 -21.05
N LYS A 345 16.92 34.84 -21.04
CA LYS A 345 15.87 34.49 -20.06
C LYS A 345 14.86 33.46 -20.57
N ARG A 346 14.97 33.05 -21.83
CA ARG A 346 14.00 32.16 -22.47
C ARG A 346 13.91 30.82 -21.75
N LYS A 347 12.71 30.42 -21.37
CA LYS A 347 12.43 29.09 -20.83
C LYS A 347 11.39 28.39 -21.70
N VAL A 348 11.62 27.13 -22.00
CA VAL A 348 10.75 26.32 -22.85
C VAL A 348 10.30 25.11 -22.05
N ASN A 349 9.00 24.98 -21.87
CA ASN A 349 8.36 23.80 -21.31
C ASN A 349 7.46 23.20 -22.38
N ILE A 350 7.55 21.90 -22.60
CA ILE A 350 6.59 21.20 -23.48
C ILE A 350 6.01 20.03 -22.72
N MET A 351 4.68 20.03 -22.61
CA MET A 351 3.91 18.92 -22.08
C MET A 351 3.28 18.16 -23.26
N ILE A 352 3.53 16.86 -23.35
CA ILE A 352 2.94 15.99 -24.36
C ILE A 352 1.88 15.16 -23.67
N ARG A 353 0.61 15.32 -24.06
CA ARG A 353 -0.51 14.51 -23.57
C ARG A 353 -0.93 13.50 -24.61
N GLY A 354 -1.44 12.37 -24.18
CA GLY A 354 -2.06 11.38 -25.06
C GLY A 354 -2.68 10.24 -24.29
N ILE A 355 -3.09 9.21 -25.03
CA ILE A 355 -3.67 7.99 -24.48
C ILE A 355 -2.85 6.81 -24.99
N MET A 356 -2.54 5.85 -24.12
CA MET A 356 -1.96 4.57 -24.52
C MET A 356 -2.79 3.41 -23.96
N LYS A 357 -2.56 2.21 -24.49
CA LYS A 357 -3.12 0.98 -23.93
C LYS A 357 -2.05 0.26 -23.11
N ILE A 358 -2.37 -0.09 -21.87
CA ILE A 358 -1.59 -1.02 -21.04
C ILE A 358 -2.48 -2.22 -20.75
N ALA A 359 -2.07 -3.41 -21.19
CA ALA A 359 -2.78 -4.65 -20.90
C ALA A 359 -4.30 -4.59 -21.15
N GLY A 360 -4.70 -3.84 -22.19
CA GLY A 360 -6.10 -3.66 -22.62
C GLY A 360 -6.81 -2.43 -22.06
N GLY A 361 -6.36 -1.84 -20.95
CA GLY A 361 -6.94 -0.64 -20.36
C GLY A 361 -6.38 0.65 -20.96
N ASP A 362 -7.22 1.68 -21.10
CA ASP A 362 -6.82 2.99 -21.59
C ASP A 362 -6.22 3.84 -20.47
N VAL A 363 -5.03 4.38 -20.72
CA VAL A 363 -4.20 5.10 -19.76
C VAL A 363 -3.90 6.49 -20.30
N GLY A 364 -4.19 7.52 -19.51
CA GLY A 364 -3.83 8.90 -19.82
C GLY A 364 -2.34 9.12 -19.55
N VAL A 365 -1.62 9.67 -20.52
CA VAL A 365 -0.16 9.83 -20.45
C VAL A 365 0.21 11.29 -20.58
N THR A 366 1.19 11.70 -19.77
CA THR A 366 1.82 13.01 -19.88
C THR A 366 3.35 12.85 -19.87
N ALA A 367 4.02 13.45 -20.85
CA ALA A 367 5.47 13.60 -20.87
C ALA A 367 5.86 15.07 -20.71
N LEU A 368 6.92 15.35 -19.95
CA LEU A 368 7.43 16.70 -19.72
C LEU A 368 8.81 16.86 -20.36
N MET A 369 9.00 17.94 -21.10
CA MET A 369 10.27 18.35 -21.71
C MET A 369 10.69 19.72 -21.16
N PRO A 370 12.00 19.98 -20.99
CA PRO A 370 13.13 19.17 -21.48
C PRO A 370 13.57 18.01 -20.58
N ASP A 371 13.05 17.89 -19.35
CA ASP A 371 13.47 16.88 -18.36
C ASP A 371 13.24 15.42 -18.81
N TYR A 372 12.43 15.22 -19.84
CA TYR A 372 12.05 13.95 -20.44
C TYR A 372 11.55 12.90 -19.43
N SER A 373 10.62 13.30 -18.56
CA SER A 373 9.92 12.38 -17.67
C SER A 373 8.53 12.06 -18.23
N VAL A 374 8.09 10.80 -18.10
CA VAL A 374 6.75 10.37 -18.51
C VAL A 374 6.02 9.80 -17.31
N TYR A 375 4.79 10.24 -17.10
CA TYR A 375 3.88 9.68 -16.10
C TYR A 375 2.50 9.48 -16.70
N GLY A 376 1.69 8.71 -16.01
CA GLY A 376 0.30 8.57 -16.39
C GLY A 376 -0.48 7.70 -15.44
N GLU A 377 -1.77 7.61 -15.72
CA GLU A 377 -2.75 6.99 -14.85
C GLU A 377 -3.85 6.30 -15.65
N LEU A 378 -4.42 5.24 -15.08
CA LEU A 378 -5.58 4.56 -15.65
C LEU A 378 -6.76 5.52 -15.74
N LEU A 379 -7.39 5.61 -16.91
CA LEU A 379 -8.58 6.43 -17.06
C LEU A 379 -9.73 5.87 -16.22
N ALA A 380 -10.62 6.77 -15.78
CA ALA A 380 -11.76 6.38 -14.95
C ALA A 380 -12.61 5.27 -15.60
N GLN A 381 -13.10 4.35 -14.77
CA GLN A 381 -13.94 3.20 -15.18
C GLN A 381 -13.24 2.18 -16.08
N GLN A 382 -11.91 2.25 -16.24
CA GLN A 382 -11.14 1.20 -16.88
C GLN A 382 -10.68 0.16 -15.84
N THR A 383 -10.48 -1.07 -16.30
CA THR A 383 -9.92 -2.16 -15.50
C THR A 383 -8.90 -2.94 -16.31
N ILE A 384 -7.82 -3.37 -15.69
CA ILE A 384 -6.77 -4.20 -16.30
C ILE A 384 -6.73 -5.56 -15.60
N LYS A 385 -6.61 -6.65 -16.36
CA LYS A 385 -6.39 -7.98 -15.77
C LYS A 385 -4.92 -8.15 -15.43
N LEU A 386 -4.58 -8.41 -14.17
CA LEU A 386 -3.19 -8.59 -13.71
C LEU A 386 -2.44 -9.66 -14.51
N ARG A 387 -3.10 -10.77 -14.86
CA ARG A 387 -2.51 -11.81 -15.72
C ARG A 387 -2.02 -11.25 -17.06
N ARG A 388 -2.82 -10.38 -17.70
CA ARG A 388 -2.46 -9.78 -18.98
C ARG A 388 -1.32 -8.78 -18.81
N PHE A 389 -1.34 -8.00 -17.73
CA PHE A 389 -0.25 -7.11 -17.36
C PHE A 389 1.09 -7.86 -17.22
N ILE A 390 1.10 -8.93 -16.43
CA ILE A 390 2.33 -9.73 -16.23
C ILE A 390 2.80 -10.40 -17.52
N GLN A 391 1.89 -10.85 -18.39
CA GLN A 391 2.27 -11.39 -19.71
C GLN A 391 2.97 -10.38 -20.61
N GLU A 392 2.60 -9.10 -20.50
CA GLU A 392 3.14 -8.02 -21.33
C GLU A 392 4.49 -7.50 -20.77
N PHE A 393 4.60 -7.31 -19.45
CA PHE A 393 5.77 -6.68 -18.82
C PHE A 393 6.78 -7.65 -18.21
N ALA A 394 6.38 -8.89 -17.93
CA ALA A 394 7.21 -9.92 -17.29
C ALA A 394 6.95 -11.30 -17.93
N PRO A 395 7.21 -11.46 -19.24
CA PRO A 395 6.95 -12.70 -19.95
C PRO A 395 7.73 -13.86 -19.32
N GLY A 396 7.07 -15.01 -19.15
CA GLY A 396 7.63 -16.21 -18.53
C GLY A 396 7.21 -16.44 -17.09
N VAL A 397 6.70 -15.41 -16.39
CA VAL A 397 6.13 -15.57 -15.05
C VAL A 397 4.89 -16.47 -15.11
N GLN A 398 4.90 -17.54 -14.31
CA GLN A 398 3.82 -18.53 -14.25
C GLN A 398 2.94 -18.31 -13.03
N ASN A 399 1.74 -18.91 -13.05
CA ASN A 399 0.80 -18.94 -11.90
C ASN A 399 0.29 -17.56 -11.43
N VAL A 400 0.21 -16.58 -12.35
CA VAL A 400 -0.33 -15.25 -12.04
C VAL A 400 -1.79 -15.36 -11.59
N PRO A 401 -2.15 -14.79 -10.43
CA PRO A 401 -3.53 -14.79 -9.95
C PRO A 401 -4.44 -13.95 -10.86
N GLN A 402 -5.72 -14.32 -10.91
CA GLN A 402 -6.72 -13.59 -11.68
C GLN A 402 -7.27 -12.44 -10.83
N LEU A 403 -6.61 -11.29 -10.91
CA LEU A 403 -6.97 -10.08 -10.17
C LEU A 403 -7.23 -8.93 -11.13
N ASP A 404 -8.10 -8.02 -10.71
CA ASP A 404 -8.50 -6.84 -11.48
C ASP A 404 -7.86 -5.60 -10.88
N ILE A 405 -7.10 -4.88 -11.70
CA ILE A 405 -6.47 -3.60 -11.39
C ILE A 405 -7.45 -2.51 -11.81
N ASP A 406 -7.86 -1.66 -10.88
CA ASP A 406 -8.77 -0.52 -11.10
C ASP A 406 -8.10 0.84 -10.86
N GLN A 407 -6.90 0.83 -10.31
CA GLN A 407 -6.02 1.99 -10.19
C GLN A 407 -4.65 1.60 -10.73
N LEU A 408 -4.09 2.41 -11.61
CA LEU A 408 -2.70 2.27 -12.06
C LEU A 408 -2.13 3.68 -12.19
N GLY A 409 -0.98 3.89 -11.58
CA GLY A 409 -0.11 5.05 -11.81
C GLY A 409 1.27 4.56 -12.21
N PHE A 410 1.94 5.25 -13.13
CA PHE A 410 3.28 4.87 -13.54
C PHE A 410 4.19 6.06 -13.79
N ARG A 411 5.49 5.80 -13.75
CA ARG A 411 6.57 6.70 -14.15
C ARG A 411 7.57 5.95 -15.02
N ILE A 412 7.95 6.54 -16.15
CA ILE A 412 8.99 6.05 -17.05
C ILE A 412 10.10 7.11 -17.11
N ASP A 413 11.34 6.66 -16.98
CA ASP A 413 12.54 7.35 -17.42
C ASP A 413 12.99 6.70 -18.75
N PRO A 414 12.68 7.34 -19.90
CA PRO A 414 13.03 6.79 -21.20
C PRO A 414 14.53 6.79 -21.48
N THR A 415 15.32 7.58 -20.75
CA THR A 415 16.79 7.67 -20.94
C THR A 415 17.51 6.52 -20.28
N GLY A 416 17.05 6.11 -19.09
CA GLY A 416 17.57 4.97 -18.35
C GLY A 416 16.92 3.64 -18.70
N ASN A 417 15.88 3.62 -19.54
CA ASN A 417 14.99 2.46 -19.75
C ASN A 417 14.45 1.90 -18.42
N VAL A 418 14.13 2.80 -17.48
CA VAL A 418 13.59 2.45 -16.16
C VAL A 418 12.13 2.84 -16.10
N TYR A 419 11.29 1.96 -15.56
CA TYR A 419 9.90 2.31 -15.28
C TYR A 419 9.41 1.65 -14.01
N SER A 420 8.47 2.32 -13.36
CA SER A 420 7.83 1.87 -12.12
C SER A 420 6.33 2.12 -12.19
N MET A 421 5.56 1.21 -11.62
CA MET A 421 4.12 1.22 -11.64
C MET A 421 3.59 0.86 -10.25
N GLN A 422 2.54 1.56 -9.83
CA GLN A 422 1.79 1.31 -8.61
C GLN A 422 0.35 1.03 -9.00
N MET A 423 -0.19 -0.08 -8.52
CA MET A 423 -1.50 -0.58 -8.92
C MET A 423 -2.35 -0.89 -7.69
N GLY A 424 -3.58 -0.39 -7.68
CA GLY A 424 -4.63 -0.83 -6.76
C GLY A 424 -5.40 -2.00 -7.38
N ILE A 425 -5.75 -2.98 -6.56
CA ILE A 425 -6.50 -4.16 -7.00
C ILE A 425 -7.89 -4.12 -6.35
N ALA A 426 -8.93 -4.13 -7.19
CA ALA A 426 -10.33 -4.01 -6.78
C ALA A 426 -10.87 -5.29 -6.12
N SER A 427 -10.37 -6.44 -6.57
CA SER A 427 -10.87 -7.76 -6.19
C SER A 427 -10.12 -8.35 -5.01
N ASP A 428 -10.83 -9.00 -4.09
CA ASP A 428 -10.20 -9.85 -3.08
C ASP A 428 -9.45 -11.02 -3.72
N TRP A 429 -8.31 -11.40 -3.16
CA TRP A 429 -7.55 -12.57 -3.59
C TRP A 429 -7.81 -13.75 -2.67
N THR A 430 -8.59 -14.72 -3.16
CA THR A 430 -8.83 -15.98 -2.45
C THR A 430 -7.71 -16.97 -2.74
N ILE A 431 -7.05 -17.46 -1.69
CA ILE A 431 -5.97 -18.44 -1.73
C ILE A 431 -6.43 -19.72 -1.02
N ASP A 432 -6.50 -20.81 -1.78
CA ASP A 432 -6.93 -22.11 -1.26
C ASP A 432 -5.75 -22.84 -0.57
N LEU A 433 -5.78 -22.91 0.77
CA LEU A 433 -4.84 -23.72 1.55
C LEU A 433 -5.24 -25.20 1.61
N GLY A 434 -6.31 -25.59 0.92
CA GLY A 434 -6.97 -26.90 0.90
C GLY A 434 -7.59 -27.37 2.21
N VAL A 435 -7.24 -26.72 3.32
CA VAL A 435 -7.94 -26.84 4.60
C VAL A 435 -8.88 -25.67 4.83
N THR A 436 -8.45 -24.47 4.50
CA THR A 436 -9.25 -23.26 4.60
C THR A 436 -8.93 -22.35 3.42
N ASN A 437 -9.77 -21.35 3.19
CA ASN A 437 -9.52 -20.30 2.21
C ASN A 437 -9.04 -19.06 2.94
N MET A 438 -7.90 -18.51 2.53
CA MET A 438 -7.47 -17.18 2.95
C MET A 438 -8.01 -16.16 1.95
N VAL A 439 -8.61 -15.08 2.43
CA VAL A 439 -9.12 -13.99 1.59
C VAL A 439 -8.32 -12.74 1.87
N ALA A 440 -7.40 -12.40 0.96
CA ALA A 440 -6.59 -11.21 1.06
C ALA A 440 -7.30 -10.00 0.43
N ARG A 441 -7.28 -8.87 1.16
CA ARG A 441 -7.96 -7.61 0.87
C ARG A 441 -6.97 -6.46 0.83
N GLN A 442 -7.44 -5.28 0.39
CA GLN A 442 -6.64 -4.05 0.30
C GLN A 442 -5.33 -4.29 -0.47
N LEU A 443 -5.48 -4.91 -1.63
CA LEU A 443 -4.35 -5.39 -2.41
C LEU A 443 -3.72 -4.25 -3.20
N PHE A 444 -2.40 -4.13 -3.09
CA PHE A 444 -1.58 -3.21 -3.85
C PHE A 444 -0.50 -3.98 -4.58
N PHE A 445 -0.24 -3.65 -5.84
CA PHE A 445 0.81 -4.26 -6.64
C PHE A 445 1.80 -3.20 -7.10
N ASN A 446 3.04 -3.34 -6.67
CA ASN A 446 4.15 -2.52 -7.15
C ASN A 446 4.94 -3.32 -8.18
N PHE A 447 5.27 -2.69 -9.30
CA PHE A 447 6.08 -3.29 -10.35
C PHE A 447 7.16 -2.31 -10.78
N SER A 448 8.39 -2.78 -10.95
CA SER A 448 9.48 -1.97 -11.47
C SER A 448 10.31 -2.77 -12.47
N SER A 449 10.92 -2.08 -13.42
CA SER A 449 11.88 -2.66 -14.34
C SER A 449 13.06 -1.72 -14.53
N SER A 450 14.25 -2.30 -14.50
CA SER A 450 15.53 -1.62 -14.69
C SER A 450 16.47 -2.52 -15.48
N ASN A 451 17.05 -1.99 -16.56
CA ASN A 451 18.01 -2.70 -17.42
C ASN A 451 17.54 -4.09 -17.91
N GLY A 452 16.24 -4.23 -18.21
CA GLY A 452 15.65 -5.48 -18.68
C GLY A 452 15.35 -6.52 -17.59
N SER A 453 15.76 -6.28 -16.34
CA SER A 453 15.27 -7.01 -15.18
C SER A 453 13.96 -6.40 -14.66
N PHE A 454 13.12 -7.20 -14.02
CA PHE A 454 11.89 -6.73 -13.40
C PHE A 454 11.74 -7.31 -12.00
N GLU A 455 11.02 -6.56 -11.16
CA GLU A 455 10.57 -7.00 -9.84
C GLU A 455 9.11 -6.60 -9.67
N GLY A 456 8.37 -7.43 -8.95
CA GLY A 456 6.97 -7.18 -8.65
C GLY A 456 6.63 -7.66 -7.24
N GLU A 457 5.78 -6.91 -6.56
CA GLU A 457 5.37 -7.20 -5.20
C GLU A 457 3.89 -6.89 -5.01
N ILE A 458 3.09 -7.91 -4.66
CA ILE A 458 1.72 -7.76 -4.18
C ILE A 458 1.72 -7.68 -2.66
N LYS A 459 1.10 -6.66 -2.10
CA LYS A 459 0.86 -6.50 -0.66
C LYS A 459 -0.63 -6.48 -0.37
N GLY A 460 -1.01 -6.89 0.83
CA GLY A 460 -2.37 -6.72 1.34
C GLY A 460 -2.53 -7.32 2.73
N VAL A 461 -3.77 -7.50 3.17
CA VAL A 461 -4.07 -8.02 4.50
C VAL A 461 -5.07 -9.18 4.40
N PHE A 462 -4.89 -10.24 5.18
CA PHE A 462 -5.90 -11.29 5.34
C PHE A 462 -6.07 -11.67 6.81
N GLY A 463 -7.25 -12.20 7.15
CA GLY A 463 -7.52 -12.76 8.46
C GLY A 463 -7.23 -14.26 8.52
N LEU A 464 -6.61 -14.72 9.60
CA LEU A 464 -6.41 -16.13 9.93
C LEU A 464 -6.49 -16.30 11.45
N ALA A 465 -7.30 -17.27 11.91
CA ALA A 465 -7.48 -17.59 13.33
C ALA A 465 -7.88 -16.37 14.19
N GLY A 466 -8.67 -15.45 13.62
CA GLY A 466 -9.15 -14.24 14.28
C GLY A 466 -8.17 -13.06 14.30
N SER A 467 -6.99 -13.17 13.69
CA SER A 467 -5.96 -12.11 13.65
C SER A 467 -5.60 -11.73 12.22
N ASP A 468 -5.09 -10.51 12.03
CA ASP A 468 -4.77 -9.96 10.71
C ASP A 468 -3.27 -10.11 10.38
N PHE A 469 -3.00 -10.55 9.16
CA PHE A 469 -1.65 -10.73 8.62
C PHE A 469 -1.38 -9.79 7.45
N LEU A 470 -0.22 -9.15 7.46
CA LEU A 470 0.34 -8.47 6.30
C LEU A 470 0.90 -9.51 5.33
N LEU A 471 0.27 -9.63 4.18
CA LEU A 471 0.68 -10.48 3.07
C LEU A 471 1.66 -9.73 2.17
N THR A 472 2.71 -10.43 1.75
CA THR A 472 3.62 -10.00 0.70
C THR A 472 3.83 -11.16 -0.27
N SER A 473 3.66 -10.93 -1.58
CA SER A 473 3.97 -11.89 -2.63
C SER A 473 4.89 -11.28 -3.66
N LYS A 474 5.98 -11.97 -3.99
CA LYS A 474 6.99 -11.46 -4.93
C LYS A 474 6.90 -12.17 -6.28
N ILE A 475 7.40 -11.52 -7.32
CA ILE A 475 7.55 -12.03 -8.68
C ILE A 475 9.07 -12.13 -8.95
N PRO A 476 9.59 -13.18 -9.64
CA PRO A 476 8.91 -14.10 -10.57
C PRO A 476 8.19 -15.31 -9.96
N GLU A 477 8.55 -15.72 -8.75
CA GLU A 477 7.94 -16.85 -8.08
C GLU A 477 6.90 -16.34 -7.09
N PHE A 478 5.60 -16.37 -7.48
CA PHE A 478 4.44 -16.02 -6.64
C PHE A 478 4.39 -16.90 -5.37
N SER A 479 5.31 -16.63 -4.46
CA SER A 479 5.40 -17.14 -3.11
C SER A 479 4.80 -16.07 -2.21
N ILE A 480 4.03 -16.49 -1.23
CA ILE A 480 3.43 -15.59 -0.25
C ILE A 480 4.21 -15.75 1.04
N SER A 481 4.65 -14.64 1.60
CA SER A 481 5.14 -14.54 2.97
C SER A 481 4.21 -13.60 3.72
N ALA A 482 3.77 -14.01 4.90
CA ALA A 482 2.87 -13.25 5.72
C ALA A 482 3.36 -13.18 7.17
N SER A 483 3.18 -12.01 7.78
CA SER A 483 3.52 -11.73 9.17
C SER A 483 2.38 -11.00 9.85
N LEU A 484 2.28 -11.12 11.17
CA LEU A 484 1.21 -10.49 11.93
C LEU A 484 1.24 -8.96 11.87
N VAL A 485 0.06 -8.34 11.94
CA VAL A 485 -0.08 -6.89 12.04
C VAL A 485 -0.06 -6.45 13.52
N ASN A 486 0.69 -5.40 13.85
CA ASN A 486 0.62 -4.64 15.12
C ASN A 486 0.70 -5.45 16.43
N ASP A 487 1.73 -6.28 16.63
CA ASP A 487 1.96 -7.04 17.87
C ASP A 487 0.73 -7.80 18.38
N GLN A 488 -0.20 -8.15 17.48
CA GLN A 488 -1.34 -8.98 17.84
C GLN A 488 -0.84 -10.33 18.36
N THR A 489 -1.75 -11.11 18.91
CA THR A 489 -1.49 -12.51 19.22
C THR A 489 -2.46 -13.38 18.45
N ILE A 490 -2.10 -14.63 18.24
CA ILE A 490 -2.98 -15.63 17.63
C ILE A 490 -3.26 -16.70 18.67
N SER A 491 -4.53 -17.05 18.80
CA SER A 491 -4.93 -18.20 19.61
C SER A 491 -4.48 -19.49 18.95
N LEU A 492 -3.62 -20.26 19.63
CA LEU A 492 -3.22 -21.60 19.20
C LEU A 492 -4.42 -22.49 18.87
N LYS A 493 -5.48 -22.37 19.67
CA LYS A 493 -6.73 -23.11 19.50
C LYS A 493 -7.42 -22.81 18.16
N GLU A 494 -7.61 -21.53 17.83
CA GLU A 494 -8.26 -21.15 16.58
C GLU A 494 -7.37 -21.49 15.37
N LEU A 495 -6.04 -21.36 15.52
CA LEU A 495 -5.08 -21.77 14.48
C LEU A 495 -5.19 -23.27 14.16
N PHE A 496 -5.25 -24.11 15.19
CA PHE A 496 -5.36 -25.56 15.02
C PHE A 496 -6.71 -25.94 14.41
N LYS A 497 -7.79 -25.26 14.81
CA LYS A 497 -9.11 -25.46 14.22
C LYS A 497 -9.11 -25.14 12.72
N GLU A 498 -8.51 -24.03 12.30
CA GLU A 498 -8.48 -23.61 10.90
C GLU A 498 -7.50 -24.42 10.03
N LEU A 499 -6.28 -24.69 10.52
CA LEU A 499 -5.24 -25.33 9.72
C LEU A 499 -5.21 -26.87 9.84
N LEU A 500 -5.73 -27.43 10.94
CA LEU A 500 -5.74 -28.87 11.20
C LEU A 500 -7.15 -29.50 11.19
N LYS A 501 -8.24 -28.76 10.89
CA LYS A 501 -9.62 -29.31 10.73
C LYS A 501 -10.01 -30.34 11.81
N ASP A 502 -9.87 -29.97 13.08
CA ASP A 502 -10.23 -30.81 14.23
C ASP A 502 -9.36 -32.07 14.50
N HIS A 503 -8.26 -32.26 13.77
CA HIS A 503 -7.26 -33.31 14.04
C HIS A 503 -6.40 -33.07 15.31
N HIS A 504 -6.88 -32.22 16.21
CA HIS A 504 -6.24 -31.88 17.48
C HIS A 504 -6.92 -32.54 18.69
N ALA A 505 -7.99 -33.32 18.50
CA ALA A 505 -8.73 -33.94 19.61
C ALA A 505 -7.85 -34.76 20.55
N VAL A 506 -6.79 -35.39 20.02
CA VAL A 506 -5.81 -36.18 20.77
C VAL A 506 -4.94 -35.33 21.71
N LEU A 507 -4.76 -34.04 21.42
CA LEU A 507 -4.03 -33.10 22.27
C LEU A 507 -4.89 -32.55 23.43
N GLY A 508 -6.14 -33.01 23.54
CA GLY A 508 -7.06 -32.58 24.58
C GLY A 508 -7.52 -31.13 24.41
N LYS A 509 -7.81 -30.47 25.53
CA LYS A 509 -8.25 -29.07 25.56
C LYS A 509 -7.05 -28.16 25.25
N LEU A 510 -6.96 -27.69 24.01
CA LEU A 510 -5.97 -26.69 23.61
C LEU A 510 -6.12 -25.42 24.48
N PRO A 511 -5.06 -24.94 25.13
CA PRO A 511 -5.12 -23.71 25.89
C PRO A 511 -5.26 -22.50 24.96
N ALA A 512 -5.71 -21.38 25.53
CA ALA A 512 -5.66 -20.09 24.87
C ALA A 512 -4.24 -19.51 24.96
N LEU A 513 -3.28 -20.15 24.28
CA LEU A 513 -1.91 -19.67 24.17
C LEU A 513 -1.80 -18.62 23.07
N ASN A 514 -1.00 -17.59 23.35
CA ASN A 514 -0.71 -16.51 22.41
C ASN A 514 0.58 -16.76 21.67
N ILE A 515 0.48 -16.92 20.34
CA ILE A 515 1.66 -17.09 19.49
C ILE A 515 2.28 -15.73 19.18
N SER A 516 3.56 -15.56 19.55
CA SER A 516 4.44 -14.46 19.14
C SER A 516 5.14 -14.75 17.81
N GLU A 517 5.41 -13.69 17.06
CA GLU A 517 6.14 -13.70 15.78
C GLU A 517 5.66 -14.72 14.73
N PRO A 518 4.34 -14.90 14.51
CA PRO A 518 3.88 -15.89 13.56
C PRO A 518 4.26 -15.50 12.14
N LYS A 519 4.79 -16.47 11.40
CA LYS A 519 5.15 -16.36 9.99
C LYS A 519 4.42 -17.44 9.21
N LEU A 520 3.79 -17.06 8.12
CA LEU A 520 3.15 -17.98 7.19
C LEU A 520 3.79 -17.84 5.81
N SER A 521 4.26 -18.96 5.26
CA SER A 521 4.69 -19.08 3.87
C SER A 521 3.69 -19.92 3.09
N VAL A 522 3.28 -19.50 1.90
CA VAL A 522 2.32 -20.23 1.05
C VAL A 522 2.77 -20.25 -0.41
N THR A 523 2.61 -21.41 -1.05
CA THR A 523 2.70 -21.58 -2.49
C THR A 523 1.27 -21.72 -3.06
N PRO A 524 0.65 -20.65 -3.58
CA PRO A 524 -0.78 -20.63 -3.91
C PRO A 524 -1.21 -21.73 -4.90
N LYS A 525 -0.35 -22.07 -5.86
CA LYS A 525 -0.66 -23.09 -6.88
C LYS A 525 -0.86 -24.48 -6.28
N SER A 526 0.03 -24.89 -5.37
CA SER A 526 -0.03 -26.22 -4.76
C SER A 526 -0.88 -26.22 -3.48
N GLY A 527 -1.13 -25.05 -2.90
CA GLY A 527 -1.72 -24.90 -1.57
C GLY A 527 -0.81 -25.47 -0.47
N GLU A 528 0.49 -25.63 -0.76
CA GLU A 528 1.50 -25.94 0.24
C GLU A 528 1.72 -24.70 1.10
N PHE A 529 1.87 -24.91 2.40
CA PHE A 529 2.11 -23.82 3.33
C PHE A 529 2.99 -24.28 4.49
N GLU A 530 3.65 -23.33 5.12
CA GLU A 530 4.37 -23.51 6.37
C GLU A 530 4.06 -22.34 7.30
N PHE A 531 3.45 -22.64 8.44
CA PHE A 531 3.26 -21.73 9.54
C PHE A 531 4.33 -22.02 10.59
N VAL A 532 4.99 -20.98 11.10
CA VAL A 532 5.92 -21.06 12.23
C VAL A 532 5.55 -19.98 13.23
N GLY A 533 5.59 -20.29 14.52
CA GLY A 533 5.43 -19.29 15.58
C GLY A 533 6.05 -19.75 16.89
N ALA A 534 6.23 -18.83 17.82
CA ALA A 534 6.70 -19.10 19.18
C ALA A 534 5.62 -18.72 20.19
N CYS A 535 5.69 -19.23 21.40
CA CYS A 535 4.78 -18.92 22.49
C CYS A 535 5.57 -18.91 23.80
N HIS A 536 5.42 -17.84 24.56
CA HIS A 536 6.08 -17.67 25.86
C HIS A 536 5.15 -18.02 27.04
N ASP A 537 3.86 -18.21 26.78
CA ASP A 537 2.90 -18.69 27.79
C ASP A 537 3.23 -20.14 28.17
N THR A 538 2.98 -20.49 29.43
CA THR A 538 3.11 -21.86 29.93
C THR A 538 1.90 -22.70 29.48
N TRP A 539 2.15 -23.88 28.90
CA TRP A 539 1.11 -24.84 28.57
C TRP A 539 1.13 -26.02 29.53
N ASN A 540 0.09 -26.18 30.34
CA ASN A 540 -0.19 -27.43 31.03
C ASN A 540 -0.65 -28.52 30.02
N PHE A 541 0.31 -29.28 29.50
CA PHE A 541 0.14 -30.28 28.45
C PHE A 541 -0.37 -31.61 29.02
N PRO A 542 -1.54 -32.12 28.59
CA PRO A 542 -2.08 -33.36 29.11
C PRO A 542 -1.48 -34.58 28.39
N LEU A 543 -0.72 -35.41 29.09
CA LEU A 543 -0.25 -36.72 28.61
C LEU A 543 -1.27 -37.85 28.85
N GLY A 544 -2.44 -37.53 29.41
CA GLY A 544 -3.46 -38.50 29.82
C GLY A 544 -3.18 -39.20 31.14
N ILE A 545 -1.91 -39.50 31.43
CA ILE A 545 -1.44 -40.07 32.71
C ILE A 545 -0.89 -39.01 33.69
N ALA A 546 -0.50 -37.85 33.17
CA ALA A 546 -0.01 -36.70 33.92
C ALA A 546 -0.18 -35.39 33.13
N SER A 547 0.11 -34.26 33.76
CA SER A 547 0.20 -32.96 33.10
C SER A 547 1.60 -32.38 33.25
N LEU A 548 2.17 -31.85 32.16
CA LEU A 548 3.48 -31.19 32.16
C LEU A 548 3.32 -29.70 31.88
N ASP A 549 4.01 -28.86 32.65
CA ASP A 549 4.06 -27.43 32.36
C ASP A 549 5.16 -27.15 31.34
N LEU A 550 4.75 -26.92 30.09
CA LEU A 550 5.65 -26.64 28.97
C LEU A 550 5.93 -25.13 28.87
N THR A 551 7.19 -24.78 28.66
CA THR A 551 7.68 -23.42 28.37
C THR A 551 8.48 -23.40 27.05
N ASP A 552 8.86 -22.21 26.58
CA ASP A 552 9.63 -22.02 25.33
C ASP A 552 9.00 -22.72 24.12
N ILE A 553 7.69 -22.61 23.99
CA ILE A 553 6.94 -23.39 23.01
C ILE A 553 7.20 -22.81 21.62
N SER A 554 7.57 -23.65 20.66
CA SER A 554 7.62 -23.31 19.24
C SER A 554 6.73 -24.25 18.46
N LEU A 555 6.02 -23.70 17.48
CA LEU A 555 5.07 -24.39 16.64
C LEU A 555 5.52 -24.32 15.20
N ARG A 556 5.41 -25.44 14.50
CA ARG A 556 5.46 -25.51 13.05
C ARG A 556 4.29 -26.32 12.53
N ILE A 557 3.51 -25.77 11.59
CA ILE A 557 2.48 -26.52 10.86
C ILE A 557 2.84 -26.45 9.39
N LYS A 558 2.99 -27.60 8.74
CA LYS A 558 3.43 -27.68 7.35
C LYS A 558 2.48 -28.54 6.53
N ARG A 559 2.10 -28.05 5.36
CA ARG A 559 1.41 -28.84 4.35
C ARG A 559 2.33 -29.05 3.15
N THR A 560 2.63 -30.30 2.85
CA THR A 560 3.47 -30.69 1.72
C THR A 560 2.70 -31.55 0.73
N LYS A 561 3.09 -31.46 -0.54
CA LYS A 561 2.64 -32.37 -1.57
C LYS A 561 3.53 -33.62 -1.56
N ILE A 562 2.94 -34.79 -1.27
CA ILE A 562 3.65 -36.08 -1.31
C ILE A 562 3.61 -36.66 -2.72
N SER A 563 2.45 -36.56 -3.39
CA SER A 563 2.26 -37.07 -4.75
C SER A 563 1.35 -36.12 -5.55
N ALA A 564 1.06 -36.45 -6.81
CA ALA A 564 0.15 -35.66 -7.65
C ALA A 564 -1.22 -35.41 -6.99
N THR A 565 -1.71 -36.37 -6.20
CA THR A 565 -3.04 -36.37 -5.58
C THR A 565 -3.00 -36.40 -4.05
N LYS A 566 -1.92 -36.88 -3.41
CA LYS A 566 -1.79 -36.95 -1.95
C LYS A 566 -1.03 -35.74 -1.41
N LYS A 567 -1.65 -35.06 -0.45
CA LYS A 567 -1.05 -33.98 0.35
C LYS A 567 -1.10 -34.41 1.81
N GLN A 568 -0.11 -34.03 2.60
CA GLN A 568 -0.07 -34.31 4.04
C GLN A 568 0.12 -33.01 4.81
N ILE A 569 -0.50 -32.96 5.99
CA ILE A 569 -0.29 -31.89 6.96
C ILE A 569 0.43 -32.51 8.15
N THR A 570 1.61 -31.98 8.45
CA THR A 570 2.39 -32.29 9.64
C THR A 570 2.37 -31.10 10.58
N ALA A 571 2.48 -31.36 11.87
CA ALA A 571 2.59 -30.34 12.88
C ALA A 571 3.64 -30.77 13.90
N ASP A 572 4.54 -29.87 14.27
CA ASP A 572 5.58 -30.08 15.27
C ASP A 572 5.41 -29.00 16.35
N ILE A 573 5.30 -29.43 17.60
CA ILE A 573 5.30 -28.54 18.75
C ILE A 573 6.53 -28.89 19.56
N LYS A 574 7.46 -27.96 19.71
CA LYS A 574 8.64 -28.13 20.56
C LYS A 574 8.52 -27.25 21.79
N GLY A 575 9.15 -27.66 22.87
CA GLY A 575 9.14 -26.90 24.12
C GLY A 575 10.06 -27.53 25.14
N ARG A 576 9.99 -27.03 26.35
CA ARG A 576 10.74 -27.55 27.49
C ARG A 576 9.83 -27.75 28.68
N PHE A 577 10.15 -28.73 29.51
CA PHE A 577 9.57 -28.85 30.85
C PHE A 577 10.66 -29.24 31.83
N SER A 578 10.41 -29.01 33.12
CA SER A 578 11.37 -29.34 34.17
C SER A 578 10.77 -30.36 35.16
N LEU A 579 11.57 -31.37 35.52
CA LEU A 579 11.29 -32.31 36.60
C LEU A 579 12.48 -32.31 37.55
N ASP A 580 12.24 -32.00 38.83
CA ASP A 580 13.27 -31.99 39.89
C ASP A 580 14.55 -31.24 39.46
N SER A 581 14.38 -29.99 39.00
CA SER A 581 15.39 -29.10 38.41
C SER A 581 16.02 -29.53 37.07
N THR A 582 15.74 -30.73 36.58
CA THR A 582 16.25 -31.21 35.28
C THR A 582 15.32 -30.79 34.15
N THR A 583 15.89 -30.20 33.09
CA THR A 583 15.11 -29.71 31.95
C THR A 583 15.12 -30.72 30.80
N PHE A 584 13.95 -31.02 30.27
CA PHE A 584 13.73 -31.90 29.13
C PHE A 584 13.39 -31.07 27.90
N ASP A 585 14.06 -31.35 26.78
CA ASP A 585 13.61 -30.85 25.47
C ASP A 585 12.54 -31.81 24.93
N MET A 586 11.37 -31.28 24.58
CA MET A 586 10.25 -32.06 24.08
C MET A 586 9.88 -31.72 22.64
N ASN A 587 9.29 -32.69 21.95
CA ASN A 587 8.70 -32.55 20.63
C ASN A 587 7.39 -33.35 20.57
N VAL A 588 6.33 -32.71 20.10
CA VAL A 588 5.05 -33.35 19.80
C VAL A 588 4.84 -33.24 18.31
N GLU A 589 5.02 -34.36 17.61
CA GLU A 589 4.92 -34.44 16.16
C GLU A 589 3.63 -35.15 15.75
N LYS A 590 2.93 -34.58 14.78
CA LYS A 590 1.88 -35.26 14.06
C LYS A 590 2.51 -36.06 12.91
N TYR A 591 2.43 -37.38 12.99
CA TYR A 591 2.78 -38.29 11.90
C TYR A 591 1.50 -38.84 11.25
N GLY A 592 1.62 -39.51 10.10
CA GLY A 592 0.52 -40.24 9.47
C GLY A 592 -0.78 -39.46 9.18
N ASP A 593 -1.91 -40.17 9.16
CA ASP A 593 -3.23 -39.68 8.76
C ASP A 593 -4.19 -39.62 9.98
N ALA A 594 -4.95 -38.52 10.05
CA ALA A 594 -5.98 -38.14 11.04
C ALA A 594 -5.64 -38.07 12.55
N ASN A 595 -4.90 -38.98 13.19
CA ASN A 595 -4.76 -38.98 14.66
C ASN A 595 -3.40 -39.43 15.23
N ASP A 596 -2.41 -39.74 14.40
CA ASP A 596 -1.11 -40.22 14.90
C ASP A 596 -0.27 -39.04 15.42
N TRP A 597 -0.22 -38.88 16.74
CA TRP A 597 0.60 -37.88 17.42
C TRP A 597 1.60 -38.57 18.33
N LYS A 598 2.87 -38.21 18.21
CA LYS A 598 3.97 -38.74 19.01
C LYS A 598 4.53 -37.64 19.87
N PHE A 599 4.55 -37.87 21.17
CA PHE A 599 5.33 -37.07 22.12
C PHE A 599 6.70 -37.73 22.28
N THR A 600 7.76 -36.95 22.17
CA THR A 600 9.11 -37.35 22.55
C THR A 600 9.72 -36.32 23.49
N ALA A 601 10.49 -36.76 24.46
CA ALA A 601 11.25 -35.88 25.34
C ALA A 601 12.63 -36.48 25.62
N GLN A 602 13.65 -35.64 25.70
CA GLN A 602 15.02 -36.11 25.97
C GLN A 602 15.75 -35.16 26.92
N ILE A 603 16.66 -35.72 27.72
CA ILE A 603 17.68 -34.95 28.44
C ILE A 603 19.05 -35.30 27.89
N LYS A 604 19.88 -34.28 27.65
CA LYS A 604 21.31 -34.46 27.32
C LYS A 604 22.23 -34.21 28.51
N GLU A 605 21.68 -33.80 29.65
CA GLU A 605 22.46 -33.57 30.86
C GLU A 605 22.85 -34.88 31.55
N ASN A 606 24.01 -34.85 32.21
CA ASN A 606 24.54 -35.96 33.00
C ASN A 606 24.01 -35.98 34.45
N SER A 607 23.14 -35.04 34.83
CA SER A 607 22.56 -34.95 36.16
C SER A 607 21.64 -36.14 36.42
N PRO A 608 21.94 -37.02 37.40
CA PRO A 608 21.11 -38.19 37.65
C PRO A 608 19.76 -37.79 38.27
N ILE A 609 18.67 -38.33 37.75
CA ILE A 609 17.30 -38.18 38.27
C ILE A 609 16.93 -39.45 39.04
N ASP A 610 16.23 -39.31 40.16
CA ASP A 610 15.66 -40.46 40.87
C ASP A 610 14.53 -41.11 40.04
N LEU A 611 14.61 -42.42 39.82
CA LEU A 611 13.63 -43.16 39.02
C LEU A 611 12.23 -43.07 39.61
N THR A 612 12.10 -43.07 40.94
CA THR A 612 10.79 -42.95 41.60
C THR A 612 10.21 -41.56 41.37
N THR A 613 11.02 -40.51 41.52
CA THR A 613 10.59 -39.13 41.21
C THR A 613 10.15 -39.00 39.74
N PHE A 614 10.93 -39.56 38.82
CA PHE A 614 10.60 -39.56 37.40
C PHE A 614 9.27 -40.30 37.15
N LEU A 615 9.15 -41.54 37.63
CA LEU A 615 7.98 -42.37 37.40
C LEU A 615 6.73 -41.86 38.11
N THR A 616 6.84 -41.18 39.24
CA THR A 616 5.66 -40.56 39.90
C THR A 616 4.98 -39.54 38.99
N ASN A 617 5.72 -38.92 38.07
CA ASN A 617 5.19 -37.97 37.10
C ASN A 617 4.67 -38.63 35.82
N PHE A 618 4.91 -39.93 35.59
CA PHE A 618 4.52 -40.62 34.35
C PHE A 618 3.78 -41.94 34.56
N MET A 619 3.61 -42.41 35.79
CA MET A 619 2.89 -43.64 36.07
C MET A 619 1.42 -43.36 36.39
N PRO A 620 0.48 -44.14 35.82
CA PRO A 620 -0.89 -44.20 36.28
C PRO A 620 -0.98 -44.48 37.79
N ALA A 621 -1.97 -43.89 38.44
CA ALA A 621 -2.24 -44.14 39.86
C ALA A 621 -2.44 -45.64 40.13
N GLY A 622 -1.75 -46.17 41.15
CA GLY A 622 -1.85 -47.57 41.57
C GLY A 622 -0.73 -48.49 41.07
N ILE A 623 0.19 -48.01 40.23
CA ILE A 623 1.42 -48.73 39.92
C ILE A 623 2.47 -48.42 41.00
N SER A 624 2.98 -49.45 41.68
CA SER A 624 4.09 -49.33 42.62
C SER A 624 5.28 -50.14 42.11
N LEU A 625 6.44 -49.50 42.01
CA LEU A 625 7.68 -50.23 41.78
C LEU A 625 8.04 -51.09 43.00
N PRO A 626 8.73 -52.22 42.78
CA PRO A 626 9.45 -52.92 43.83
C PRO A 626 10.39 -51.96 44.60
N ALA A 627 10.47 -52.12 45.91
CA ALA A 627 11.27 -51.25 46.77
C ALA A 627 12.76 -51.23 46.35
N GLU A 628 13.26 -52.33 45.82
CA GLU A 628 14.63 -52.51 45.33
C GLU A 628 14.91 -51.66 44.07
N MET A 629 13.89 -51.36 43.27
CA MET A 629 14.01 -50.54 42.06
C MET A 629 13.88 -49.04 42.35
N ALA A 630 13.31 -48.68 43.50
CA ALA A 630 13.02 -47.29 43.85
C ALA A 630 14.28 -46.43 44.01
N SER A 631 15.44 -47.02 44.32
CA SER A 631 16.72 -46.31 44.50
C SER A 631 17.52 -46.08 43.22
N LEU A 632 16.98 -46.43 42.05
CA LEU A 632 17.67 -46.28 40.78
C LEU A 632 17.79 -44.79 40.41
N LYS A 633 18.99 -44.40 39.98
CA LYS A 633 19.25 -43.08 39.40
C LYS A 633 19.47 -43.23 37.90
N ILE A 634 18.78 -42.40 37.13
CA ILE A 634 18.77 -42.45 35.67
C ILE A 634 19.35 -41.17 35.07
N LYS A 635 19.96 -41.28 33.88
CA LYS A 635 20.49 -40.16 33.09
C LYS A 635 20.33 -40.47 31.60
N GLU A 636 20.56 -39.48 30.73
CA GLU A 636 20.39 -39.64 29.26
C GLU A 636 19.02 -40.25 28.92
N VAL A 637 17.97 -39.71 29.54
CA VAL A 637 16.60 -40.21 29.43
C VAL A 637 16.02 -39.81 28.07
N GLU A 638 15.46 -40.78 27.36
CA GLU A 638 14.64 -40.63 26.17
C GLU A 638 13.24 -41.18 26.47
N LEU A 639 12.22 -40.34 26.31
CA LEU A 639 10.83 -40.68 26.51
C LEU A 639 10.12 -40.59 25.16
N THR A 640 9.30 -41.58 24.84
CA THR A 640 8.42 -41.61 23.67
C THR A 640 7.01 -42.04 24.09
N MET A 641 5.99 -41.33 23.65
CA MET A 641 4.59 -41.69 23.86
C MET A 641 3.77 -41.51 22.58
N ASP A 642 3.02 -42.53 22.19
CA ASP A 642 1.94 -42.38 21.20
C ASP A 642 0.71 -41.81 21.92
N LEU A 643 0.28 -40.60 21.59
CA LEU A 643 -0.82 -39.93 22.28
C LEU A 643 -2.19 -40.53 21.95
N GLY A 644 -2.31 -41.25 20.82
CA GLY A 644 -3.52 -41.95 20.42
C GLY A 644 -3.73 -43.22 21.24
N THR A 645 -2.70 -44.08 21.33
CA THR A 645 -2.76 -45.33 22.11
C THR A 645 -2.44 -45.15 23.59
N GLN A 646 -1.77 -44.05 23.96
CA GLN A 646 -1.19 -43.79 25.27
C GLN A 646 -0.08 -44.78 25.67
N ASP A 647 0.58 -45.39 24.68
CA ASP A 647 1.71 -46.28 24.93
C ASP A 647 2.97 -45.44 25.20
N LEU A 648 3.54 -45.60 26.38
CA LEU A 648 4.73 -44.90 26.85
C LEU A 648 5.94 -45.85 26.82
N SER A 649 7.06 -45.36 26.30
CA SER A 649 8.37 -46.00 26.38
C SER A 649 9.40 -45.01 26.89
N VAL A 650 10.22 -45.44 27.83
CA VAL A 650 11.32 -44.67 28.40
C VAL A 650 12.58 -45.51 28.28
N LYS A 651 13.65 -44.92 27.75
CA LYS A 651 14.98 -45.49 27.73
C LYS A 651 15.91 -44.56 28.49
N ALA A 652 16.77 -45.10 29.33
CA ALA A 652 17.72 -44.30 30.09
C ALA A 652 18.97 -45.10 30.40
N LYS A 653 20.07 -44.40 30.67
CA LYS A 653 21.24 -44.99 31.29
C LYS A 653 21.15 -44.91 32.80
N THR A 654 21.81 -45.83 33.46
CA THR A 654 21.94 -45.84 34.92
C THR A 654 23.35 -46.27 35.31
N VAL A 655 23.78 -45.85 36.48
CA VAL A 655 25.04 -46.29 37.11
C VAL A 655 24.77 -46.84 38.51
N SER A 656 23.51 -47.11 38.82
CA SER A 656 23.08 -47.60 40.12
C SER A 656 23.40 -49.07 40.27
N GLN A 657 23.61 -49.47 41.52
CA GLN A 657 23.69 -50.86 41.92
C GLN A 657 22.42 -51.20 42.69
N ILE A 658 21.68 -52.21 42.24
CA ILE A 658 20.52 -52.76 42.94
C ILE A 658 21.03 -53.88 43.83
N ASN A 659 20.73 -53.84 45.13
CA ASN A 659 21.14 -54.89 46.07
C ASN A 659 19.93 -55.75 46.44
N PHE A 660 20.06 -57.06 46.27
CA PHE A 660 19.07 -58.04 46.70
C PHE A 660 19.57 -58.71 47.98
N ALA A 661 18.78 -58.63 49.05
CA ALA A 661 19.12 -59.26 50.32
C ALA A 661 19.43 -60.76 50.11
N ALA A 662 20.58 -61.21 50.62
CA ALA A 662 21.10 -62.59 50.54
C ALA A 662 21.50 -63.13 49.15
N LEU A 663 21.25 -62.42 48.04
CA LEU A 663 21.41 -62.96 46.69
C LEU A 663 22.51 -62.29 45.86
N GLY A 664 22.85 -61.03 46.17
CA GLY A 664 23.91 -60.29 45.48
C GLY A 664 23.45 -58.92 44.99
N SER A 665 24.02 -58.44 43.89
CA SER A 665 23.77 -57.09 43.37
C SER A 665 23.73 -57.03 41.85
N VAL A 666 22.85 -56.24 41.26
CA VAL A 666 22.87 -55.90 39.83
C VAL A 666 23.51 -54.54 39.64
N LYS A 667 24.66 -54.49 38.97
CA LYS A 667 25.26 -53.24 38.49
C LYS A 667 24.58 -52.87 37.18
N ALA A 668 23.59 -52.00 37.26
CA ALA A 668 22.77 -51.61 36.12
C ALA A 668 23.52 -50.63 35.21
N THR A 669 23.33 -50.78 33.89
CA THR A 669 23.88 -49.88 32.86
C THR A 669 22.79 -49.15 32.10
N ASP A 670 21.70 -49.85 31.78
CA ASP A 670 20.62 -49.33 30.96
C ASP A 670 19.26 -49.73 31.55
N ILE A 671 18.28 -48.87 31.34
CA ILE A 671 16.91 -49.07 31.76
C ILE A 671 16.00 -48.84 30.57
N GLU A 672 15.06 -49.76 30.37
CA GLU A 672 13.94 -49.61 29.45
C GLU A 672 12.64 -49.83 30.23
N PHE A 673 11.77 -48.84 30.23
CA PHE A 673 10.46 -48.91 30.85
C PHE A 673 9.38 -48.74 29.79
N GLN A 674 8.39 -49.62 29.79
CA GLN A 674 7.27 -49.58 28.86
C GLN A 674 5.97 -49.63 29.64
N ILE A 675 5.01 -48.77 29.29
CA ILE A 675 3.63 -48.81 29.78
C ILE A 675 2.71 -48.90 28.55
N LYS A 676 1.78 -49.85 28.57
CA LYS A 676 0.78 -50.03 27.52
C LYS A 676 -0.62 -50.09 28.10
N LYS A 677 -1.60 -49.50 27.43
CA LYS A 677 -2.99 -49.56 27.89
C LYS A 677 -3.63 -50.89 27.51
N LYS A 678 -4.28 -51.59 28.46
CA LYS A 678 -4.84 -52.96 28.25
C LYS A 678 -5.93 -53.02 27.16
N ALA A 679 -6.68 -51.94 26.98
CA ALA A 679 -7.65 -51.72 25.90
C ALA A 679 -7.99 -50.23 25.85
N HIS A 680 -8.47 -49.72 24.70
CA HIS A 680 -8.72 -48.29 24.48
C HIS A 680 -9.62 -47.62 25.55
N ASN A 681 -10.47 -48.41 26.24
CA ASN A 681 -11.41 -47.96 27.29
C ASN A 681 -11.14 -48.56 28.70
N SER A 682 -10.02 -49.23 28.91
CA SER A 682 -9.65 -49.78 30.24
C SER A 682 -8.90 -48.73 31.07
N SER A 683 -9.18 -48.66 32.38
CA SER A 683 -8.35 -47.91 33.34
C SER A 683 -7.08 -48.67 33.77
N LYS A 684 -6.95 -49.94 33.36
CA LYS A 684 -5.80 -50.78 33.66
C LYS A 684 -4.71 -50.64 32.59
N TYR A 685 -3.47 -50.57 33.06
CA TYR A 685 -2.26 -50.51 32.26
C TYR A 685 -1.40 -51.75 32.52
N TYR A 686 -0.69 -52.18 31.49
CA TYR A 686 0.42 -53.12 31.60
C TYR A 686 1.72 -52.34 31.64
N TRP A 687 2.69 -52.83 32.40
CA TRP A 687 4.01 -52.21 32.44
C TRP A 687 5.12 -53.25 32.51
N ARG A 688 6.29 -52.86 32.01
CA ARG A 688 7.51 -53.66 32.06
C ARG A 688 8.71 -52.74 32.25
N LEU A 689 9.49 -52.98 33.29
CA LEU A 689 10.78 -52.33 33.57
C LEU A 689 11.88 -53.36 33.37
N LYS A 690 12.71 -53.14 32.37
CA LYS A 690 13.91 -53.91 32.06
C LYS A 690 15.14 -53.12 32.51
N VAL A 691 15.99 -53.74 33.31
CA VAL A 691 17.25 -53.19 33.80
C VAL A 691 18.38 -54.08 33.30
N SER A 692 19.10 -53.61 32.29
CA SER A 692 20.26 -54.32 31.74
C SER A 692 21.50 -54.04 32.60
N GLY A 693 22.37 -55.03 32.74
CA GLY A 693 23.64 -54.89 33.44
C GLY A 693 24.24 -56.22 33.89
N GLN A 694 25.13 -56.12 34.88
CA GLN A 694 25.84 -57.27 35.43
C GLN A 694 25.28 -57.66 36.79
N MET A 695 24.70 -58.86 36.89
CA MET A 695 24.28 -59.47 38.14
C MET A 695 25.46 -60.17 38.80
N ASN A 696 25.93 -59.65 39.93
CA ASN A 696 26.88 -60.31 40.81
C ASN A 696 26.10 -61.10 41.86
N LEU A 697 26.20 -62.43 41.83
CA LEU A 697 25.61 -63.30 42.85
C LEU A 697 26.46 -63.29 44.13
N ALA A 698 25.85 -63.55 45.28
CA ALA A 698 26.52 -63.57 46.59
C ALA A 698 27.75 -64.50 46.65
N ASN A 699 27.79 -65.53 45.79
CA ASN A 699 28.88 -66.51 45.70
C ASN A 699 29.96 -66.15 44.67
N GLY A 700 30.03 -64.88 44.22
CA GLY A 700 31.11 -64.38 43.37
C GLY A 700 30.92 -64.56 41.86
N PHE A 701 29.82 -65.16 41.40
CA PHE A 701 29.49 -65.24 39.97
C PHE A 701 28.99 -63.91 39.44
N ALA A 702 29.40 -63.55 38.22
CA ALA A 702 28.93 -62.34 37.56
C ALA A 702 28.33 -62.68 36.18
N LEU A 703 27.06 -62.35 35.99
CA LEU A 703 26.28 -62.64 34.79
C LEU A 703 25.84 -61.35 34.12
N GLN A 704 26.22 -61.17 32.86
CA GLN A 704 25.60 -60.12 32.04
C GLN A 704 24.20 -60.55 31.65
N GLY A 705 23.25 -59.61 31.66
CA GLY A 705 21.87 -59.90 31.32
C GLY A 705 20.95 -58.73 31.58
N ALA A 706 19.65 -59.02 31.65
CA ALA A 706 18.63 -58.03 31.95
C ALA A 706 17.66 -58.55 33.00
N LEU A 707 17.44 -57.74 34.04
CA LEU A 707 16.42 -57.96 35.04
C LEU A 707 15.13 -57.25 34.62
N GLU A 708 14.07 -58.00 34.40
CA GLU A 708 12.74 -57.51 34.09
C GLU A 708 11.83 -57.63 35.31
N CYS A 709 11.11 -56.55 35.64
CA CYS A 709 9.91 -56.62 36.47
C CYS A 709 8.73 -56.12 35.64
N TYR A 710 7.61 -56.82 35.75
CA TYR A 710 6.47 -56.60 34.86
C TYR A 710 5.14 -56.87 35.57
N ASP A 711 4.11 -56.21 35.07
CA ASP A 711 2.70 -56.51 35.28
C ASP A 711 2.05 -56.48 33.89
N ASP A 712 1.87 -57.65 33.30
CA ASP A 712 1.35 -57.80 31.96
C ASP A 712 0.16 -58.77 31.90
N GLU A 713 -0.23 -59.20 30.70
CA GLU A 713 -1.37 -60.12 30.53
C GLU A 713 -1.17 -61.47 31.25
N GLN A 714 0.09 -61.86 31.45
CA GLN A 714 0.50 -63.11 32.09
C GLN A 714 0.59 -62.98 33.62
N GLY A 715 0.49 -61.75 34.15
CA GLY A 715 0.48 -61.43 35.57
C GLY A 715 1.65 -60.55 35.99
N THR A 716 1.87 -60.47 37.30
CA THR A 716 2.99 -59.72 37.90
C THR A 716 4.16 -60.66 38.17
N GLY A 717 5.38 -60.25 37.80
CA GLY A 717 6.56 -61.09 38.00
C GLY A 717 7.89 -60.37 37.92
N PHE A 718 8.93 -61.13 38.24
CA PHE A 718 10.33 -60.75 38.10
C PHE A 718 11.05 -61.84 37.32
N MET A 719 11.93 -61.46 36.40
CA MET A 719 12.66 -62.40 35.55
C MET A 719 14.04 -61.83 35.24
N PHE A 720 15.10 -62.59 35.47
CA PHE A 720 16.43 -62.24 34.96
C PHE A 720 16.73 -63.06 33.71
N THR A 721 17.04 -62.41 32.59
CA THR A 721 17.45 -63.08 31.36
C THR A 721 18.94 -62.87 31.14
N PRO A 722 19.78 -63.91 31.34
CA PRO A 722 21.21 -63.82 31.07
C PRO A 722 21.47 -63.64 29.57
N GLU A 723 22.51 -62.88 29.23
CA GLU A 723 23.00 -62.77 27.87
C GLU A 723 23.71 -64.08 27.50
N MET A 724 23.30 -64.73 26.40
CA MET A 724 23.65 -66.13 26.09
C MET A 724 25.14 -66.40 25.76
N SER A 725 26.03 -65.43 25.96
CA SER A 725 27.41 -65.47 25.47
C SER A 725 28.45 -65.96 26.49
N THR A 726 28.11 -66.16 27.76
CA THR A 726 29.10 -66.54 28.78
C THR A 726 28.61 -67.69 29.67
N PRO A 727 28.96 -68.96 29.37
CA PRO A 727 28.61 -70.08 30.25
C PRO A 727 29.29 -69.95 31.61
N ILE A 728 28.58 -70.31 32.68
CA ILE A 728 29.18 -70.39 34.02
C ILE A 728 30.04 -71.65 34.06
N LYS A 729 31.34 -71.49 34.29
CA LYS A 729 32.27 -72.59 34.51
C LYS A 729 32.31 -72.95 35.98
N ILE A 730 31.86 -74.16 36.34
CA ILE A 730 32.00 -74.71 37.68
C ILE A 730 33.02 -75.85 37.63
N PRO A 731 34.20 -75.72 38.26
CA PRO A 731 35.17 -76.81 38.32
C PRO A 731 34.57 -77.97 39.11
N LEU A 732 34.62 -79.17 38.52
CA LEU A 732 34.22 -80.40 39.18
C LEU A 732 35.33 -80.85 40.14
N PRO A 733 34.99 -81.53 41.25
CA PRO A 733 35.97 -82.09 42.18
C PRO A 733 36.63 -83.36 41.60
N LEU A 734 37.19 -83.24 40.40
CA LEU A 734 37.86 -84.29 39.65
C LEU A 734 39.33 -83.92 39.44
N PRO A 735 40.24 -84.90 39.26
CA PRO A 735 41.61 -84.62 38.88
C PRO A 735 41.68 -83.79 37.60
N GLN A 736 42.61 -82.84 37.54
CA GLN A 736 42.85 -82.03 36.34
C GLN A 736 43.14 -82.92 35.13
N TYR A 737 42.54 -82.59 34.00
CA TYR A 737 42.79 -83.25 32.72
C TYR A 737 43.63 -82.33 31.84
N LYS A 738 44.76 -82.82 31.35
CA LYS A 738 45.76 -82.03 30.58
C LYS A 738 46.20 -80.73 31.28
N GLY A 739 46.20 -80.71 32.62
CA GLY A 739 46.60 -79.56 33.43
C GLY A 739 45.52 -78.49 33.63
N GLU A 740 44.29 -78.76 33.19
CA GLU A 740 43.14 -77.89 33.38
C GLU A 740 42.04 -78.59 34.20
N ASP A 741 41.26 -77.81 34.94
CA ASP A 741 40.12 -78.35 35.68
C ASP A 741 39.01 -78.78 34.70
N ILE A 742 38.42 -79.95 34.97
CA ILE A 742 37.21 -80.38 34.27
C ILE A 742 36.06 -79.52 34.78
N CYS A 743 35.37 -78.81 33.90
CA CYS A 743 34.35 -77.84 34.30
C CYS A 743 32.96 -78.22 33.76
N LEU A 744 31.92 -78.00 34.55
CA LEU A 744 30.55 -77.84 34.04
C LEU A 744 30.44 -76.47 33.39
N ASN A 745 29.96 -76.43 32.16
CA ASN A 745 29.51 -75.22 31.48
C ASN A 745 28.00 -75.12 31.63
N LEU A 746 27.53 -74.18 32.45
CA LEU A 746 26.09 -73.93 32.60
C LEU A 746 25.68 -72.77 31.70
N MET A 747 24.82 -73.03 30.72
CA MET A 747 24.10 -72.00 29.97
C MET A 747 22.72 -71.85 30.59
N LEU A 748 22.56 -70.78 31.38
CA LEU A 748 21.29 -70.49 32.03
C LEU A 748 20.28 -69.95 31.01
N GLY A 749 19.07 -70.50 31.01
CA GLY A 749 17.91 -69.89 30.38
C GLY A 749 17.34 -68.73 31.24
N PRO A 750 16.17 -68.19 30.88
CA PRO A 750 15.50 -67.17 31.69
C PRO A 750 15.26 -67.66 33.12
N LEU A 751 15.70 -66.86 34.08
CA LEU A 751 15.57 -67.10 35.51
C LEU A 751 14.31 -66.41 36.03
N ALA A 752 13.24 -67.19 36.24
CA ALA A 752 12.04 -66.70 36.90
C ALA A 752 12.32 -66.50 38.40
N ILE A 753 11.97 -65.33 38.93
CA ILE A 753 12.20 -64.96 40.33
C ILE A 753 10.84 -64.97 41.04
N ALA A 754 10.65 -65.92 41.95
CA ALA A 754 9.42 -66.04 42.73
C ALA A 754 9.70 -65.66 44.19
N GLY A 755 8.99 -64.64 44.69
CA GLY A 755 9.03 -64.23 46.09
C GLY A 755 7.84 -64.77 46.88
N LYS A 756 8.08 -65.50 47.98
CA LYS A 756 7.03 -65.87 48.96
C LYS A 756 7.58 -65.71 50.38
N ASN A 757 6.87 -64.96 51.23
CA ASN A 757 7.26 -64.72 52.64
C ASN A 757 8.69 -64.16 52.82
N ASN A 758 9.06 -63.13 52.07
CA ASN A 758 10.41 -62.53 52.04
C ASN A 758 11.55 -63.46 51.60
N LYS A 759 11.24 -64.64 51.03
CA LYS A 759 12.22 -65.54 50.43
C LYS A 759 12.09 -65.50 48.93
N ILE A 760 13.21 -65.28 48.26
CA ILE A 760 13.30 -65.22 46.80
C ILE A 760 13.92 -66.53 46.31
N ASN A 761 13.21 -67.25 45.44
CA ASN A 761 13.71 -68.44 44.74
C ASN A 761 13.85 -68.13 43.25
N PHE A 762 14.97 -68.52 42.65
CA PHE A 762 15.13 -68.51 41.19
C PHE A 762 14.85 -69.89 40.63
N LYS A 763 14.16 -69.94 39.49
CA LYS A 763 14.02 -71.17 38.69
C LYS A 763 14.39 -70.87 37.24
N ALA A 764 15.28 -71.67 36.67
CA ALA A 764 15.62 -71.62 35.25
C ALA A 764 15.75 -73.03 34.67
N GLY A 765 15.45 -73.16 33.38
CA GLY A 765 16.03 -74.23 32.58
C GLY A 765 17.50 -73.92 32.32
N VAL A 766 18.36 -74.92 32.38
CA VAL A 766 19.81 -74.79 32.16
C VAL A 766 20.24 -75.84 31.17
N THR A 767 21.07 -75.46 30.21
CA THR A 767 21.80 -76.41 29.41
C THR A 767 23.17 -76.64 30.02
N VAL A 768 23.48 -77.90 30.33
CA VAL A 768 24.71 -78.32 30.99
C VAL A 768 25.60 -78.98 29.95
N GLY A 769 26.69 -78.29 29.60
CA GLY A 769 27.79 -78.85 28.85
C GLY A 769 28.98 -79.17 29.76
N PHE A 770 29.95 -79.91 29.25
CA PHE A 770 31.20 -80.19 29.96
C PHE A 770 32.39 -79.66 29.16
N VAL A 771 33.40 -79.14 29.85
CA VAL A 771 34.63 -78.61 29.26
C VAL A 771 35.81 -79.36 29.85
N ASN A 772 36.82 -79.60 29.02
CA ASN A 772 38.05 -80.30 29.39
C ASN A 772 37.83 -81.74 29.86
N ILE A 773 36.78 -82.42 29.36
CA ILE A 773 36.58 -83.83 29.63
C ILE A 773 37.56 -84.70 28.81
N PRO A 774 38.03 -85.83 29.37
CA PRO A 774 38.78 -86.82 28.60
C PRO A 774 38.02 -87.34 27.38
N GLU A 775 38.72 -87.54 26.27
CA GLU A 775 38.16 -88.02 24.97
C GLU A 775 37.34 -89.32 25.09
N PHE A 776 37.55 -90.13 26.15
CA PHE A 776 36.76 -91.34 26.36
C PHE A 776 35.32 -91.07 26.86
N PHE A 777 35.03 -89.89 27.40
CA PHE A 777 33.69 -89.47 27.85
C PHE A 777 32.84 -88.87 26.73
N ASP A 778 33.42 -88.48 25.59
CA ASP A 778 32.71 -87.84 24.49
C ASP A 778 31.56 -88.72 23.94
N ASN A 779 31.71 -90.05 23.99
CA ASN A 779 30.68 -91.00 23.55
C ASN A 779 29.57 -91.23 24.59
N ILE A 780 29.74 -90.77 25.83
CA ILE A 780 28.80 -90.97 26.95
C ILE A 780 27.96 -89.72 27.20
N ILE A 781 28.50 -88.53 26.90
CA ILE A 781 27.93 -87.22 27.26
C ILE A 781 27.67 -86.37 25.99
N ALA A 782 27.38 -87.03 24.86
CA ALA A 782 27.40 -86.38 23.53
C ALA A 782 26.33 -85.29 23.31
N ASP A 783 25.30 -85.21 24.16
CA ASP A 783 24.22 -84.24 24.06
C ASP A 783 24.21 -83.28 25.25
N ASP A 784 23.96 -82.01 24.95
CA ASP A 784 23.63 -80.95 25.91
C ASP A 784 22.51 -81.43 26.86
N ILE A 785 22.80 -81.54 28.16
CA ILE A 785 21.82 -82.03 29.14
C ILE A 785 20.95 -80.85 29.59
N THR A 786 19.64 -80.98 29.48
CA THR A 786 18.70 -80.02 30.08
C THR A 786 18.57 -80.30 31.57
N ALA A 787 18.64 -79.26 32.39
CA ALA A 787 18.50 -79.31 33.83
C ALA A 787 17.56 -78.22 34.33
N ALA A 788 16.93 -78.45 35.48
CA ALA A 788 16.29 -77.39 36.24
C ALA A 788 17.28 -76.85 37.26
N PHE A 789 17.51 -75.53 37.24
CA PHE A 789 18.29 -74.82 38.24
C PHE A 789 17.35 -74.12 39.19
N GLU A 790 17.52 -74.39 40.48
CA GLU A 790 16.84 -73.68 41.55
C GLU A 790 17.86 -73.09 42.52
N ALA A 791 17.70 -71.80 42.85
CA ALA A 791 18.57 -71.09 43.79
C ALA A 791 17.74 -70.49 44.92
N ASN A 792 18.19 -70.65 46.16
CA ASN A 792 17.60 -70.03 47.34
C ASN A 792 18.67 -69.49 48.30
N GLU A 793 18.26 -68.89 49.41
CA GLU A 793 19.13 -68.28 50.44
C GLU A 793 20.18 -69.24 51.04
N LYS A 794 20.04 -70.56 50.88
CA LYS A 794 20.88 -71.57 51.52
C LYS A 794 21.75 -72.37 50.55
N ALA A 795 21.26 -72.61 49.33
CA ALA A 795 21.94 -73.46 48.36
C ALA A 795 21.45 -73.21 46.92
N PHE A 796 22.27 -73.66 45.98
CA PHE A 796 21.89 -73.83 44.58
C PHE A 796 21.75 -75.33 44.31
N SER A 797 20.63 -75.74 43.70
CA SER A 797 20.35 -77.12 43.29
C SER A 797 20.21 -77.18 41.78
N LEU A 798 20.92 -78.12 41.16
CA LEU A 798 20.77 -78.48 39.75
C LEU A 798 20.15 -79.88 39.69
N VAL A 799 18.99 -79.98 39.05
CA VAL A 799 18.28 -81.25 38.82
C VAL A 799 18.42 -81.60 37.35
N LEU A 800 19.26 -82.60 37.05
CA LEU A 800 19.52 -83.04 35.67
C LEU A 800 18.36 -83.89 35.16
N ASP A 801 17.81 -83.54 34.00
CA ASP A 801 16.73 -84.31 33.38
C ASP A 801 17.34 -85.46 32.54
N ARG A 802 16.93 -86.70 32.82
CA ARG A 802 17.13 -87.93 32.00
C ARG A 802 18.47 -88.69 32.00
N VAL A 803 19.49 -88.35 32.78
CA VAL A 803 20.78 -89.10 32.72
C VAL A 803 21.06 -90.01 33.94
N PHE A 804 20.50 -89.70 35.11
CA PHE A 804 20.58 -90.52 36.33
C PHE A 804 19.23 -90.44 37.08
N GLU A 805 18.84 -91.43 37.90
CA GLU A 805 17.71 -91.26 38.85
C GLU A 805 17.91 -89.95 39.62
N ASP A 806 16.94 -89.01 39.56
CA ASP A 806 16.92 -87.66 40.12
C ASP A 806 18.14 -87.32 41.01
N ALA A 807 19.27 -87.01 40.38
CA ALA A 807 20.48 -86.66 41.10
C ALA A 807 20.42 -85.17 41.46
N GLU A 808 20.04 -84.86 42.70
CA GLU A 808 20.11 -83.50 43.23
C GLU A 808 21.56 -83.18 43.62
N PHE A 809 22.21 -82.31 42.85
CA PHE A 809 23.52 -81.78 43.22
C PHE A 809 23.33 -80.53 44.08
N GLN A 810 23.50 -80.67 45.40
CA GLN A 810 23.72 -79.51 46.26
C GLN A 810 25.18 -79.09 46.14
N ILE A 811 25.40 -77.97 45.45
CA ILE A 811 26.71 -77.34 45.43
C ILE A 811 26.84 -76.54 46.74
N PRO A 812 27.82 -76.84 47.61
CA PRO A 812 28.05 -76.05 48.81
C PRO A 812 28.27 -74.57 48.44
N PRO A 813 27.97 -73.62 49.33
CA PRO A 813 28.50 -72.26 49.18
C PRO A 813 30.03 -72.38 49.10
N ILE A 814 30.59 -71.99 47.94
CA ILE A 814 32.04 -71.91 47.74
C ILE A 814 32.55 -70.67 48.45
#